data_AF-A0A9P5ZCX9-F1
#
_entry.id   AF-A0A9P5ZCX9-F1
#
_cell.length_a   1.000
_cell.length_b   1.000
_cell.length_c   1.000
_cell.angle_alpha   90.00
_cell.angle_beta   90.00
_cell.angle_gamma   90.00
#
_symmetry.space_group_name_H-M   'P 1'
#
loop_
_entity.id
_entity.type
_entity.pdbx_description
1 polymer ?
#
loop_
_entity_poly.entity_id
_entity_poly.type
_entity_poly.pdbx_seq_one_letter_code
_entity_poly.pdbx_strand_id
1 'polypeptide(L)'
;MPTFQQTFFDGNDPLLNKRLDTLTTSYADIGTNDILKVFDHAYPLGLAPGYLTDGTLAWLAISDEKNCRIVQFQQVDANTSDRKPKKVNRKTSEKSAEILQDGILCRKAGDLFAFDMGHLSMALYFYHGLRITQAVDIQSAFPEVRDRAPLGILKDAFKGIEDGSITKIKEPNVHRHFEEQTLKPGQELNGTQDVAMRAWLAQFIATYGAGERTFAEVPRIDTKKLSIDRIATLAKMAADSLRLDTRKPTQITHQVSQSRDATTGDLQLNSQNYNTKLRGNKDIKVNVIGPQGSYTVDAQVAAVSGRAGSINTRGYQLTDKTVTTVTSSGPEAQTTAEAKRDETLLRILQGKDKSFDEIPWIKNIWSPAEDGALIWPKEWTPLVEPELPPPSPATQKLMSDLPMLNNSQQNAVNAMVSQTDEHRITIVQGPPGTGKTSVIASFVHFSVNMCGRRGIWLVAQSNVAVKNIAEKLISTNFTNWKLVVSKDFHFDWHEHIYSKVNDHIVRSDQIAKATGRLKLKDTHVVLCTLSMLSNSAINQFMKQIPFTTLVIDEASQIEIGNYIPVFSKFKALRKVCFIGDDKQLPPHGQESIEDLKSIFEVDHLKDQVLFLDTQYHMPPQIGRVISKVVYENKLKSNPRHPIHDQITACFFLDVDKGKEIQLENKSFQNTTECFAILMLASKLQDEGKSYKIITPYAAQTTFIETTMKENGLAWEDKCFNVDSFQAGH
;
A
#
# COMPACT_ATOMS: atom_id res chain seq x y z
N MET A 1 17.00 -37.37 -10.05
CA MET A 1 16.61 -35.98 -10.31
C MET A 1 15.12 -35.96 -10.60
N PRO A 2 14.35 -35.03 -10.00
CA PRO A 2 12.92 -34.98 -10.24
C PRO A 2 12.69 -34.60 -11.71
N THR A 3 11.90 -35.43 -12.41
CA THR A 3 11.34 -35.06 -13.71
C THR A 3 9.88 -34.74 -13.47
N PHE A 4 9.42 -33.59 -13.97
CA PHE A 4 8.04 -33.15 -13.78
C PHE A 4 7.28 -33.25 -15.09
N GLN A 5 6.00 -33.61 -15.02
CA GLN A 5 5.08 -33.51 -16.16
C GLN A 5 4.16 -32.31 -15.92
N GLN A 6 3.83 -31.58 -17.00
CA GLN A 6 2.92 -30.44 -16.88
C GLN A 6 1.57 -30.90 -16.32
N THR A 7 0.97 -30.04 -15.49
CA THR A 7 -0.32 -30.32 -14.82
C THR A 7 -1.41 -29.31 -15.18
N PHE A 8 -1.15 -28.40 -16.12
CA PHE A 8 -2.06 -27.30 -16.46
C PHE A 8 -3.13 -27.71 -17.47
N PHE A 9 -2.81 -28.61 -18.39
CA PHE A 9 -3.65 -28.93 -19.54
C PHE A 9 -3.95 -30.42 -19.63
N ASP A 10 -5.18 -30.75 -20.02
CA ASP A 10 -5.52 -32.03 -20.66
C ASP A 10 -5.57 -31.84 -22.17
N GLY A 11 -5.17 -32.87 -22.91
CA GLY A 11 -5.15 -32.82 -24.36
C GLY A 11 -4.41 -34.00 -24.96
N ASN A 12 -4.49 -34.12 -26.28
CA ASN A 12 -3.83 -35.21 -27.02
C ASN A 12 -2.51 -34.75 -27.68
N ASP A 13 -2.15 -33.48 -27.52
CA ASP A 13 -0.90 -32.95 -28.06
C ASP A 13 0.32 -33.63 -27.40
N PRO A 14 1.26 -34.21 -28.18
CA PRO A 14 2.46 -34.86 -27.65
C PRO A 14 3.31 -33.95 -26.76
N LEU A 15 3.27 -32.63 -26.95
CA LEU A 15 3.99 -31.65 -26.12
C LEU A 15 3.52 -31.67 -24.66
N LEU A 16 2.25 -31.99 -24.41
CA LEU A 16 1.65 -32.04 -23.07
C LEU A 16 2.10 -33.27 -22.25
N ASN A 17 2.68 -34.28 -22.91
CA ASN A 17 3.16 -35.51 -22.28
C ASN A 17 4.68 -35.53 -22.07
N LYS A 18 5.39 -34.47 -22.49
CA LYS A 18 6.83 -34.34 -22.25
C LYS A 18 7.13 -34.20 -20.76
N ARG A 19 8.22 -34.83 -20.33
CA ARG A 19 8.78 -34.66 -18.98
C ARG A 19 9.86 -33.59 -19.02
N LEU A 20 9.80 -32.69 -18.06
CA LEU A 20 10.74 -31.61 -17.84
C LEU A 20 11.90 -32.10 -16.99
N ASP A 21 13.10 -32.18 -17.58
CA ASP A 21 14.35 -32.49 -16.88
C ASP A 21 14.72 -31.32 -15.96
N THR A 22 14.56 -31.49 -14.65
CA THR A 22 14.74 -30.40 -13.68
C THR A 22 15.96 -30.63 -12.80
N LEU A 23 16.88 -29.66 -12.84
CA LEU A 23 18.06 -29.62 -11.99
C LEU A 23 18.07 -28.35 -11.15
N THR A 24 18.57 -28.48 -9.92
CA THR A 24 18.70 -27.35 -8.99
C THR A 24 20.17 -27.18 -8.64
N THR A 25 20.65 -25.95 -8.62
CA THR A 25 22.05 -25.62 -8.34
C THR A 25 22.15 -24.36 -7.51
N SER A 26 23.16 -24.26 -6.64
CA SER A 26 23.45 -23.02 -5.94
C SER A 26 24.00 -21.99 -6.94
N TYR A 27 23.65 -20.72 -6.76
CA TYR A 27 24.19 -19.62 -7.53
C TYR A 27 25.73 -19.56 -7.50
N ALA A 28 26.35 -19.94 -6.37
CA ALA A 28 27.80 -20.02 -6.25
C ALA A 28 28.45 -21.10 -7.12
N ASP A 29 27.70 -22.14 -7.51
CA ASP A 29 28.21 -23.33 -8.20
C ASP A 29 27.99 -23.31 -9.72
N ILE A 30 27.29 -22.30 -10.23
CA ILE A 30 27.08 -22.12 -11.68
C ILE A 30 28.41 -21.97 -12.41
N GLY A 31 29.39 -21.28 -11.81
CA GLY A 31 30.71 -21.07 -12.39
C GLY A 31 31.57 -22.32 -12.58
N THR A 32 31.17 -23.43 -11.98
CA THR A 32 31.87 -24.72 -12.01
C THR A 32 31.13 -25.81 -12.75
N ASN A 33 29.81 -25.68 -12.91
CA ASN A 33 28.95 -26.66 -13.54
C ASN A 33 28.38 -26.09 -14.82
N ASP A 34 28.61 -26.74 -15.97
CA ASP A 34 28.09 -26.36 -17.30
C ASP A 34 26.56 -26.53 -17.44
N ILE A 35 25.83 -26.44 -16.33
CA ILE A 35 24.43 -26.82 -16.19
C ILE A 35 23.47 -25.92 -16.99
N LEU A 36 23.89 -24.69 -17.29
CA LEU A 36 23.15 -23.71 -18.09
C LEU A 36 23.45 -23.81 -19.60
N LYS A 37 24.47 -24.57 -20.03
CA LYS A 37 24.79 -24.75 -21.47
C LYS A 37 23.66 -25.39 -22.27
N VAL A 38 22.74 -26.09 -21.60
CA VAL A 38 21.52 -26.63 -22.24
C VAL A 38 20.68 -25.53 -22.90
N PHE A 39 20.83 -24.28 -22.46
CA PHE A 39 20.14 -23.11 -23.02
C PHE A 39 20.99 -22.32 -24.04
N ASP A 40 22.09 -22.89 -24.56
CA ASP A 40 22.90 -22.27 -25.62
C ASP A 40 22.24 -22.46 -27.01
N HIS A 41 21.07 -21.86 -27.17
CA HIS A 41 20.26 -21.92 -28.40
C HIS A 41 19.40 -20.66 -28.55
N ALA A 42 18.96 -20.31 -29.75
CA ALA A 42 18.14 -19.10 -29.94
C ALA A 42 16.65 -19.25 -29.51
N TYR A 43 16.20 -20.44 -29.12
CA TYR A 43 14.79 -20.62 -28.71
C TYR A 43 14.42 -19.80 -27.46
N PRO A 44 13.15 -19.35 -27.37
CA PRO A 44 12.60 -18.69 -26.19
C PRO A 44 12.83 -19.46 -24.90
N LEU A 45 13.08 -18.75 -23.81
CA LEU A 45 13.15 -19.31 -22.47
C LEU A 45 12.05 -18.72 -21.60
N GLY A 46 11.51 -19.52 -20.70
CA GLY A 46 10.59 -19.09 -19.67
C GLY A 46 11.30 -18.96 -18.32
N LEU A 47 10.93 -17.95 -17.56
CA LEU A 47 11.49 -17.64 -16.25
C LEU A 47 10.39 -17.65 -15.18
N ALA A 48 10.73 -18.07 -13.97
CA ALA A 48 9.85 -17.91 -12.81
C ALA A 48 10.63 -17.68 -11.50
N PRO A 49 10.22 -16.71 -10.68
CA PRO A 49 10.80 -16.47 -9.36
C PRO A 49 10.24 -17.41 -8.29
N GLY A 50 11.08 -17.74 -7.31
CA GLY A 50 10.68 -18.24 -5.99
C GLY A 50 11.12 -17.25 -4.92
N TYR A 51 10.16 -16.70 -4.17
CA TYR A 51 10.43 -15.71 -3.13
C TYR A 51 10.41 -16.37 -1.74
N LEU A 52 11.16 -15.84 -0.77
CA LEU A 52 10.94 -16.18 0.64
C LEU A 52 9.70 -15.46 1.19
N THR A 53 9.28 -15.81 2.40
CA THR A 53 8.13 -15.17 3.08
C THR A 53 8.34 -13.68 3.36
N ASP A 54 9.59 -13.23 3.40
CA ASP A 54 9.96 -11.83 3.57
C ASP A 54 10.02 -11.03 2.25
N GLY A 55 9.73 -11.67 1.10
CA GLY A 55 9.79 -11.06 -0.24
C GLY A 55 11.16 -11.13 -0.93
N THR A 56 12.16 -11.78 -0.33
CA THR A 56 13.50 -11.94 -0.92
C THR A 56 13.48 -12.91 -2.10
N LEU A 57 14.10 -12.54 -3.23
CA LEU A 57 14.25 -13.45 -4.38
C LEU A 57 15.27 -14.56 -4.06
N ALA A 58 14.75 -15.74 -3.72
CA ALA A 58 15.58 -16.88 -3.35
C ALA A 58 15.99 -17.69 -4.58
N TRP A 59 15.03 -18.01 -5.44
CA TRP A 59 15.21 -18.94 -6.57
C TRP A 59 14.80 -18.31 -7.89
N LEU A 60 15.50 -18.70 -8.96
CA LEU A 60 15.12 -18.41 -10.34
C LEU A 60 15.07 -19.71 -11.14
N ALA A 61 13.89 -20.09 -11.59
CA ALA A 61 13.72 -21.18 -12.56
C ALA A 61 13.85 -20.63 -13.98
N ILE A 62 14.61 -21.33 -14.82
CA ILE A 62 14.80 -21.07 -16.24
C ILE A 62 14.40 -22.34 -16.99
N SER A 63 13.54 -22.23 -17.99
CA SER A 63 13.04 -23.39 -18.74
C SER A 63 13.07 -23.17 -20.24
N ASP A 64 13.47 -24.19 -20.98
CA ASP A 64 13.08 -24.39 -22.39
C ASP A 64 11.91 -25.41 -22.45
N GLU A 65 11.66 -26.01 -23.61
CA GLU A 65 10.60 -27.01 -23.80
C GLU A 65 10.81 -28.36 -23.06
N LYS A 66 12.05 -28.71 -22.68
CA LYS A 66 12.50 -30.02 -22.19
C LYS A 66 13.31 -29.95 -20.90
N ASN A 67 14.03 -28.86 -20.66
CA ASN A 67 14.96 -28.67 -19.57
C ASN A 67 14.50 -27.52 -18.69
N CYS A 68 14.58 -27.71 -17.38
CA CYS A 68 14.48 -26.64 -16.39
C CYS A 68 15.71 -26.64 -15.48
N ARG A 69 16.25 -25.46 -15.21
CA ARG A 69 17.33 -25.23 -14.26
C ARG A 69 16.88 -24.22 -13.22
N ILE A 70 16.99 -24.57 -11.95
CA ILE A 70 16.64 -23.71 -10.83
C ILE A 70 17.92 -23.25 -10.17
N VAL A 71 18.17 -21.95 -10.24
CA VAL A 71 19.28 -21.28 -9.57
C VAL A 71 18.83 -20.84 -8.19
N GLN A 72 19.51 -21.30 -7.15
CA GLN A 72 19.25 -20.94 -5.76
C GLN A 72 20.26 -19.89 -5.29
N PHE A 73 19.82 -18.64 -5.15
CA PHE A 73 20.60 -17.56 -4.56
C PHE A 73 20.71 -17.71 -3.03
N GLN A 74 19.65 -18.21 -2.40
CA GLN A 74 19.58 -18.42 -0.95
C GLN A 74 18.91 -19.77 -0.63
N GLN A 75 19.34 -20.42 0.45
CA GLN A 75 18.70 -21.62 0.99
C GLN A 75 17.40 -21.24 1.72
N VAL A 76 16.41 -22.14 1.65
CA VAL A 76 15.13 -21.99 2.36
C VAL A 76 15.32 -22.56 3.78
N ASP A 77 15.80 -21.73 4.70
CA ASP A 77 16.00 -22.12 6.11
C ASP A 77 14.85 -21.60 6.98
N ALA A 78 14.45 -22.38 8.00
CA ALA A 78 13.36 -22.00 8.92
C ALA A 78 13.66 -20.83 9.88
N ASN A 79 14.91 -20.38 9.99
CA ASN A 79 15.39 -19.47 11.05
C ASN A 79 16.08 -18.17 10.53
N THR A 80 15.79 -17.73 9.31
CA THR A 80 16.54 -16.63 8.66
C THR A 80 16.03 -15.21 8.91
N SER A 81 15.11 -14.96 9.85
CA SER A 81 14.69 -13.58 10.16
C SER A 81 15.85 -12.67 10.62
N ASP A 82 17.00 -13.23 11.06
CA ASP A 82 18.11 -12.45 11.65
C ASP A 82 19.54 -12.84 11.21
N ARG A 83 19.72 -13.72 10.21
CA ARG A 83 21.08 -14.13 9.80
C ARG A 83 21.61 -13.30 8.64
N LYS A 84 22.65 -12.51 8.91
CA LYS A 84 23.50 -11.88 7.87
C LYS A 84 23.91 -12.94 6.84
N PRO A 85 23.85 -12.64 5.52
CA PRO A 85 24.21 -13.59 4.48
C PRO A 85 25.63 -14.12 4.69
N LYS A 86 25.82 -15.44 4.56
CA LYS A 86 27.15 -16.07 4.60
C LYS A 86 28.04 -15.39 3.55
N LYS A 87 29.24 -14.96 3.93
CA LYS A 87 30.21 -14.34 3.01
C LYS A 87 30.58 -15.33 1.89
N VAL A 88 29.98 -15.15 0.71
CA VAL A 88 30.39 -15.83 -0.53
C VAL A 88 31.70 -15.20 -1.01
N ASN A 89 32.61 -16.01 -1.56
CA ASN A 89 33.86 -15.53 -2.13
C ASN A 89 33.57 -14.59 -3.32
N ARG A 90 34.06 -13.35 -3.26
CA ARG A 90 33.75 -12.27 -4.21
C ARG A 90 34.06 -12.64 -5.67
N LYS A 91 35.20 -13.31 -5.92
CA LYS A 91 35.59 -13.75 -7.29
C LYS A 91 34.64 -14.81 -7.86
N THR A 92 34.17 -15.74 -7.04
CA THR A 92 33.21 -16.78 -7.45
C THR A 92 31.85 -16.14 -7.76
N SER A 93 31.43 -15.17 -6.95
CA SER A 93 30.19 -14.42 -7.18
C SER A 93 30.21 -13.61 -8.48
N GLU A 94 31.33 -12.98 -8.82
CA GLU A 94 31.48 -12.20 -10.08
C GLU A 94 31.37 -13.12 -11.31
N LYS A 95 32.02 -14.29 -11.30
CA LYS A 95 31.94 -15.27 -12.40
C LYS A 95 30.52 -15.85 -12.56
N SER A 96 29.86 -16.19 -11.44
CA SER A 96 28.47 -16.68 -11.49
C SER A 96 27.50 -15.61 -11.99
N ALA A 97 27.72 -14.34 -11.64
CA ALA A 97 26.95 -13.21 -12.15
C ALA A 97 27.12 -13.05 -13.66
N GLU A 98 28.35 -13.11 -14.17
CA GLU A 98 28.62 -13.05 -15.61
C GLU A 98 27.93 -14.18 -16.38
N ILE A 99 28.04 -15.42 -15.91
CA ILE A 99 27.43 -16.59 -16.59
C ILE A 99 25.90 -16.48 -16.60
N LEU A 100 25.28 -16.14 -15.46
CA LEU A 100 23.82 -16.02 -15.41
C LEU A 100 23.33 -14.79 -16.18
N GLN A 101 23.98 -13.65 -15.99
CA GLN A 101 23.59 -12.41 -16.65
C GLN A 101 23.83 -12.48 -18.15
N ASP A 102 25.07 -12.66 -18.60
CA ASP A 102 25.39 -12.54 -20.03
C ASP A 102 25.08 -13.82 -20.81
N GLY A 103 25.10 -14.98 -20.14
CA GLY A 103 24.72 -16.26 -20.77
C GLY A 103 23.22 -16.45 -20.92
N ILE A 104 22.41 -15.99 -19.95
CA ILE A 104 20.95 -16.21 -19.94
C ILE A 104 20.17 -14.90 -19.98
N LEU A 105 20.28 -14.05 -18.94
CA LEU A 105 19.39 -12.90 -18.76
C LEU A 105 19.59 -11.79 -19.81
N CYS A 106 20.78 -11.70 -20.37
CA CYS A 106 21.20 -10.73 -21.37
C CYS A 106 21.74 -11.43 -22.63
N ARG A 107 21.20 -12.61 -22.92
CA ARG A 107 21.57 -13.43 -24.08
C ARG A 107 21.39 -12.68 -25.40
N LYS A 108 22.19 -13.06 -26.40
CA LYS A 108 22.21 -12.38 -27.72
C LYS A 108 20.98 -12.63 -28.59
N ALA A 109 20.31 -13.77 -28.40
CA ALA A 109 19.16 -14.19 -29.20
C ALA A 109 18.17 -14.99 -28.36
N GLY A 110 16.88 -14.89 -28.73
CA GLY A 110 15.77 -15.54 -28.05
C GLY A 110 15.21 -14.70 -26.91
N ASP A 111 13.90 -14.48 -26.96
CA ASP A 111 13.17 -13.71 -25.94
C ASP A 111 13.06 -14.50 -24.62
N LEU A 112 12.99 -13.77 -23.51
CA LEU A 112 12.78 -14.31 -22.16
C LEU A 112 11.35 -14.01 -21.72
N PHE A 113 10.58 -15.02 -21.35
CA PHE A 113 9.16 -14.88 -21.01
C PHE A 113 8.93 -15.13 -19.52
N ALA A 114 8.13 -14.30 -18.86
CA ALA A 114 7.70 -14.54 -17.49
C ALA A 114 6.32 -13.93 -17.24
N PHE A 115 5.61 -14.53 -16.29
CA PHE A 115 4.54 -13.83 -15.59
C PHE A 115 5.17 -12.84 -14.60
N ASP A 116 4.61 -11.63 -14.53
CA ASP A 116 5.07 -10.53 -13.70
C ASP A 116 6.55 -10.19 -13.95
N MET A 117 6.92 -10.11 -15.24
CA MET A 117 8.31 -9.90 -15.67
C MET A 117 8.89 -8.59 -15.13
N GLY A 118 8.05 -7.57 -14.94
CA GLY A 118 8.43 -6.30 -14.31
C GLY A 118 8.97 -6.52 -12.89
N HIS A 119 8.22 -7.21 -12.03
CA HIS A 119 8.65 -7.53 -10.66
C HIS A 119 9.89 -8.41 -10.65
N LEU A 120 9.94 -9.44 -11.49
CA LEU A 120 11.11 -10.32 -11.59
C LEU A 120 12.37 -9.52 -11.99
N SER A 121 12.27 -8.66 -13.00
CA SER A 121 13.38 -7.83 -13.48
C SER A 121 13.91 -6.91 -12.38
N MET A 122 13.01 -6.32 -11.60
CA MET A 122 13.38 -5.45 -10.48
C MET A 122 13.98 -6.24 -9.31
N ALA A 123 13.43 -7.41 -8.97
CA ALA A 123 13.95 -8.26 -7.91
C ALA A 123 15.36 -8.80 -8.25
N LEU A 124 15.60 -9.18 -9.51
CA LEU A 124 16.92 -9.59 -10.00
C LEU A 124 17.97 -8.50 -9.76
N TYR A 125 17.63 -7.24 -10.01
CA TYR A 125 18.55 -6.15 -9.75
C TYR A 125 18.69 -5.80 -8.27
N PHE A 126 17.57 -5.67 -7.56
CA PHE A 126 17.57 -5.25 -6.16
C PHE A 126 18.40 -6.18 -5.27
N TYR A 127 18.18 -7.49 -5.40
CA TYR A 127 18.83 -8.48 -4.54
C TYR A 127 20.20 -8.93 -5.06
N HIS A 128 20.38 -9.01 -6.39
CA HIS A 128 21.55 -9.67 -6.98
C HIS A 128 22.33 -8.79 -7.97
N GLY A 129 21.92 -7.55 -8.20
CA GLY A 129 22.59 -6.64 -9.13
C GLY A 129 22.50 -7.07 -10.60
N LEU A 130 21.65 -8.04 -10.94
CA LEU A 130 21.57 -8.63 -12.27
C LEU A 130 20.68 -7.81 -13.21
N ARG A 131 21.15 -7.64 -14.45
CA ARG A 131 20.41 -7.06 -15.57
C ARG A 131 19.74 -8.14 -16.40
N ILE A 132 18.64 -7.77 -17.04
CA ILE A 132 17.90 -8.56 -18.01
C ILE A 132 17.56 -7.74 -19.27
N THR A 133 17.60 -8.38 -20.44
CA THR A 133 17.24 -7.79 -21.75
C THR A 133 16.37 -8.76 -22.54
N GLN A 134 15.67 -8.26 -23.57
CA GLN A 134 14.74 -9.08 -24.39
C GLN A 134 13.68 -9.78 -23.55
N ALA A 135 13.31 -9.16 -22.43
CA ALA A 135 12.36 -9.71 -21.49
C ALA A 135 10.93 -9.31 -21.85
N VAL A 136 10.05 -10.30 -21.96
CA VAL A 136 8.65 -10.16 -22.36
C VAL A 136 7.77 -10.52 -21.17
N ASP A 137 6.93 -9.56 -20.80
CA ASP A 137 5.90 -9.73 -19.79
C ASP A 137 4.67 -10.39 -20.42
N ILE A 138 4.33 -11.62 -19.99
CA ILE A 138 3.26 -12.42 -20.59
C ILE A 138 1.91 -11.72 -20.50
N GLN A 139 1.59 -11.13 -19.35
CA GLN A 139 0.27 -10.51 -19.15
C GLN A 139 0.09 -9.24 -20.01
N SER A 140 1.18 -8.62 -20.46
CA SER A 140 1.10 -7.44 -21.34
C SER A 140 0.55 -7.75 -22.74
N ALA A 141 0.53 -9.02 -23.17
CA ALA A 141 -0.12 -9.43 -24.42
C ALA A 141 -1.65 -9.49 -24.32
N PHE A 142 -2.21 -9.49 -23.11
CA PHE A 142 -3.65 -9.70 -22.87
C PHE A 142 -4.23 -8.57 -22.00
N PRO A 143 -4.27 -7.33 -22.49
CA PRO A 143 -4.66 -6.15 -21.70
C PRO A 143 -6.12 -6.17 -21.23
N GLU A 144 -6.99 -6.94 -21.89
CA GLU A 144 -8.41 -7.07 -21.55
C GLU A 144 -8.66 -8.01 -20.35
N VAL A 145 -7.65 -8.79 -19.94
CA VAL A 145 -7.77 -9.71 -18.80
C VAL A 145 -7.69 -8.91 -17.50
N ARG A 146 -8.81 -8.88 -16.79
CA ARG A 146 -8.94 -8.21 -15.49
C ARG A 146 -7.93 -8.75 -14.48
N ASP A 147 -7.35 -7.83 -13.70
CA ASP A 147 -6.40 -8.11 -12.60
C ASP A 147 -5.14 -8.86 -13.04
N ARG A 148 -4.87 -8.96 -14.36
CA ARG A 148 -3.70 -9.66 -14.93
C ARG A 148 -3.54 -11.10 -14.41
N ALA A 149 -4.65 -11.75 -14.06
CA ALA A 149 -4.65 -13.04 -13.39
C ALA A 149 -4.22 -14.19 -14.33
N PRO A 150 -3.25 -15.05 -13.94
CA PRO A 150 -2.72 -16.11 -14.80
C PRO A 150 -3.79 -17.00 -15.43
N LEU A 151 -4.83 -17.40 -14.69
CA LEU A 151 -5.92 -18.21 -15.23
C LEU A 151 -6.68 -17.51 -16.37
N GLY A 152 -6.95 -16.21 -16.22
CA GLY A 152 -7.60 -15.41 -17.26
C GLY A 152 -6.74 -15.32 -18.53
N ILE A 153 -5.42 -15.16 -18.34
CA ILE A 153 -4.43 -15.15 -19.43
C ILE A 153 -4.47 -16.47 -20.19
N LEU A 154 -4.45 -17.61 -19.51
CA LEU A 154 -4.53 -18.92 -20.16
C LEU A 154 -5.83 -19.10 -20.94
N LYS A 155 -6.97 -18.71 -20.34
CA LYS A 155 -8.27 -18.81 -21.01
C LYS A 155 -8.33 -18.01 -22.30
N ASP A 156 -7.69 -16.85 -22.34
CA ASP A 156 -7.66 -16.00 -23.54
C ASP A 156 -6.60 -16.46 -24.54
N ALA A 157 -5.41 -16.84 -24.09
CA ALA A 157 -4.30 -17.33 -24.93
C ALA A 157 -4.65 -18.61 -25.71
N PHE A 158 -5.45 -19.50 -25.12
CA PHE A 158 -5.86 -20.76 -25.74
C PHE A 158 -7.32 -20.74 -26.23
N LYS A 159 -7.94 -19.55 -26.31
CA LYS A 159 -9.31 -19.40 -26.82
C LYS A 159 -9.37 -19.73 -28.30
N GLY A 160 -10.28 -20.63 -28.70
CA GLY A 160 -10.51 -20.97 -30.11
C GLY A 160 -9.56 -22.01 -30.69
N ILE A 161 -8.82 -22.73 -29.86
CA ILE A 161 -8.11 -23.95 -30.28
C ILE A 161 -9.14 -25.07 -30.46
N GLU A 162 -9.62 -25.23 -31.69
CA GLU A 162 -10.72 -26.16 -32.04
C GLU A 162 -10.22 -27.54 -32.52
N ASP A 163 -8.91 -27.73 -32.70
CA ASP A 163 -8.30 -28.96 -33.22
C ASP A 163 -8.23 -30.10 -32.19
N GLY A 164 -8.67 -29.86 -30.94
CA GLY A 164 -8.66 -30.84 -29.85
C GLY A 164 -7.28 -31.11 -29.25
N SER A 165 -6.27 -30.32 -29.60
CA SER A 165 -4.90 -30.44 -29.07
C SER A 165 -4.82 -30.15 -27.57
N ILE A 166 -5.51 -29.12 -27.10
CA ILE A 166 -5.79 -28.83 -25.69
C ILE A 166 -7.30 -28.91 -25.48
N THR A 167 -7.75 -29.86 -24.65
CA THR A 167 -9.18 -30.11 -24.39
C THR A 167 -9.67 -29.42 -23.12
N LYS A 168 -8.80 -29.17 -22.14
CA LYS A 168 -9.19 -28.55 -20.87
C LYS A 168 -8.02 -27.88 -20.16
N ILE A 169 -8.28 -26.72 -19.56
CA ILE A 169 -7.39 -26.07 -18.58
C ILE A 169 -7.79 -26.54 -17.17
N LYS A 170 -6.84 -27.09 -16.41
CA LYS A 170 -7.02 -27.50 -15.01
C LYS A 170 -6.89 -26.30 -14.09
N GLU A 171 -7.96 -25.52 -13.96
CA GLU A 171 -8.00 -24.31 -13.14
C GLU A 171 -7.44 -24.48 -11.72
N PRO A 172 -7.75 -25.55 -10.96
CA PRO A 172 -7.20 -25.75 -9.61
C PRO A 172 -5.67 -25.82 -9.57
N ASN A 173 -5.04 -26.34 -10.63
CA ASN A 173 -3.58 -26.42 -10.72
C ASN A 173 -2.98 -25.06 -11.05
N VAL A 174 -3.66 -24.25 -11.87
CA VAL A 174 -3.24 -22.86 -12.12
C VAL A 174 -3.28 -22.07 -10.81
N HIS A 175 -4.36 -22.18 -10.05
CA HIS A 175 -4.47 -21.55 -8.73
C HIS A 175 -3.35 -22.02 -7.80
N ARG A 176 -3.14 -23.33 -7.63
CA ARG A 176 -2.08 -23.89 -6.80
C ARG A 176 -0.69 -23.32 -7.14
N HIS A 177 -0.33 -23.30 -8.42
CA HIS A 177 1.02 -22.91 -8.86
C HIS A 177 1.28 -21.40 -8.80
N PHE A 178 0.24 -20.57 -8.79
CA PHE A 178 0.37 -19.10 -8.87
C PHE A 178 -0.12 -18.32 -7.63
N GLU A 179 -1.00 -18.88 -6.80
CA GLU A 179 -1.56 -18.18 -5.63
C GLU A 179 -0.53 -17.95 -4.51
N GLU A 180 0.38 -18.90 -4.28
CA GLU A 180 1.40 -18.79 -3.24
C GLU A 180 2.80 -18.89 -3.87
N GLN A 181 3.39 -17.73 -4.15
CA GLN A 181 4.74 -17.66 -4.76
C GLN A 181 5.87 -17.69 -3.72
N THR A 182 5.53 -17.87 -2.43
CA THR A 182 6.49 -17.94 -1.33
C THR A 182 6.93 -19.36 -1.07
N LEU A 183 8.24 -19.56 -0.93
CA LEU A 183 8.88 -20.82 -0.60
C LEU A 183 8.80 -21.03 0.91
N LYS A 184 8.12 -22.10 1.30
CA LYS A 184 7.97 -22.49 2.71
C LYS A 184 9.08 -23.45 3.14
N PRO A 185 9.70 -23.24 4.31
CA PRO A 185 10.64 -24.21 4.88
C PRO A 185 10.00 -25.60 5.01
N GLY A 186 10.72 -26.65 4.64
CA GLY A 186 10.23 -28.04 4.68
C GLY A 186 9.26 -28.42 3.54
N GLN A 187 9.04 -27.54 2.56
CA GLN A 187 8.24 -27.81 1.35
C GLN A 187 9.05 -27.57 0.06
N GLU A 188 10.36 -27.79 0.09
CA GLU A 188 11.29 -27.46 -1.00
C GLU A 188 10.97 -28.21 -2.29
N LEU A 189 10.51 -29.47 -2.19
CA LEU A 189 10.13 -30.27 -3.37
C LEU A 189 8.91 -29.68 -4.09
N ASN A 190 7.90 -29.24 -3.33
CA ASN A 190 6.74 -28.56 -3.89
C ASN A 190 7.16 -27.23 -4.52
N GLY A 191 7.95 -26.43 -3.79
CA GLY A 191 8.47 -25.17 -4.32
C GLY A 191 9.26 -25.34 -5.61
N THR A 192 10.05 -26.42 -5.73
CA THR A 192 10.84 -26.76 -6.93
C THR A 192 9.92 -27.07 -8.11
N GLN A 193 8.87 -27.87 -7.88
CA GLN A 193 7.87 -28.17 -8.88
C GLN A 193 7.15 -26.89 -9.32
N ASP A 194 6.70 -26.07 -8.38
CA ASP A 194 5.87 -24.90 -8.67
C ASP A 194 6.65 -23.83 -9.46
N VAL A 195 7.92 -23.55 -9.13
CA VAL A 195 8.75 -22.64 -9.94
C VAL A 195 9.07 -23.21 -11.32
N ALA A 196 9.34 -24.52 -11.42
CA ALA A 196 9.64 -25.17 -12.69
C ALA A 196 8.43 -25.16 -13.63
N MET A 197 7.26 -25.47 -13.10
CA MET A 197 6.00 -25.47 -13.86
C MET A 197 5.64 -24.06 -14.34
N ARG A 198 5.84 -23.02 -13.53
CA ARG A 198 5.62 -21.63 -13.96
C ARG A 198 6.59 -21.21 -15.07
N ALA A 199 7.88 -21.54 -14.94
CA ALA A 199 8.88 -21.22 -15.96
C ALA A 199 8.61 -21.96 -17.28
N TRP A 200 8.27 -23.25 -17.21
CA TRP A 200 7.87 -24.02 -18.39
C TRP A 200 6.61 -23.44 -19.04
N LEU A 201 5.59 -23.12 -18.26
CA LEU A 201 4.35 -22.55 -18.78
C LEU A 201 4.60 -21.21 -19.49
N ALA A 202 5.47 -20.37 -18.93
CA ALA A 202 5.86 -19.11 -19.54
C ALA A 202 6.51 -19.30 -20.92
N GLN A 203 7.38 -20.30 -21.06
CA GLN A 203 8.00 -20.68 -22.34
C GLN A 203 6.99 -21.28 -23.31
N PHE A 204 6.12 -22.16 -22.81
CA PHE A 204 5.15 -22.91 -23.61
C PHE A 204 4.14 -21.98 -24.27
N ILE A 205 3.53 -21.07 -23.52
CA ILE A 205 2.54 -20.11 -24.06
C ILE A 205 3.16 -19.26 -25.17
N ALA A 206 4.43 -18.88 -25.03
CA ALA A 206 5.12 -18.04 -26.01
C ALA A 206 5.36 -18.74 -27.35
N THR A 207 5.41 -20.07 -27.37
CA THR A 207 5.76 -20.86 -28.55
C THR A 207 4.61 -21.73 -29.07
N TYR A 208 3.53 -21.84 -28.33
CA TYR A 208 2.37 -22.64 -28.71
C TYR A 208 1.34 -21.85 -29.52
N GLY A 209 0.75 -22.50 -30.53
CA GLY A 209 -0.33 -21.91 -31.34
C GLY A 209 0.05 -20.56 -31.96
N ALA A 210 -0.72 -19.52 -31.63
CA ALA A 210 -0.48 -18.15 -32.11
C ALA A 210 0.56 -17.36 -31.28
N GLY A 211 1.19 -17.96 -30.27
CA GLY A 211 2.07 -17.29 -29.30
C GLY A 211 3.13 -16.40 -29.94
N GLU A 212 3.86 -16.88 -30.94
CA GLU A 212 4.90 -16.09 -31.61
C GLU A 212 4.37 -14.77 -32.18
N ARG A 213 3.17 -14.79 -32.78
CA ARG A 213 2.50 -13.58 -33.29
C ARG A 213 1.98 -12.72 -32.15
N THR A 214 1.36 -13.33 -31.14
CA THR A 214 0.78 -12.63 -29.98
C THR A 214 1.82 -11.82 -29.22
N PHE A 215 3.03 -12.37 -29.02
CA PHE A 215 4.08 -11.70 -28.26
C PHE A 215 5.02 -10.83 -29.12
N ALA A 216 4.93 -10.93 -30.45
CA ALA A 216 5.74 -10.10 -31.35
C ALA A 216 5.53 -8.59 -31.12
N GLU A 217 4.33 -8.17 -30.74
CA GLU A 217 3.99 -6.75 -30.52
C GLU A 217 4.23 -6.26 -29.09
N VAL A 218 4.53 -7.15 -28.14
CA VAL A 218 4.74 -6.77 -26.73
C VAL A 218 6.08 -6.05 -26.59
N PRO A 219 6.14 -4.83 -26.02
CA PRO A 219 7.42 -4.16 -25.82
C PRO A 219 8.33 -4.91 -24.86
N ARG A 220 9.59 -5.08 -25.26
CA ARG A 220 10.60 -5.79 -24.47
C ARG A 220 11.13 -4.89 -23.37
N ILE A 221 11.30 -5.46 -22.19
CA ILE A 221 12.01 -4.86 -21.07
C ILE A 221 13.52 -5.04 -21.32
N ASP A 222 14.24 -3.93 -21.22
CA ASP A 222 15.69 -3.87 -21.33
C ASP A 222 16.25 -2.99 -20.22
N THR A 223 16.72 -3.65 -19.18
CA THR A 223 17.26 -2.98 -17.99
C THR A 223 18.66 -2.40 -18.22
N LYS A 224 19.39 -2.81 -19.28
CA LYS A 224 20.71 -2.24 -19.61
C LYS A 224 20.59 -0.80 -20.13
N LYS A 225 19.40 -0.39 -20.59
CA LYS A 225 19.11 1.00 -21.00
C LYS A 225 18.94 1.98 -19.83
N LEU A 226 18.81 1.48 -18.61
CA LEU A 226 18.65 2.30 -17.41
C LEU A 226 20.03 2.55 -16.77
N SER A 227 20.29 3.78 -16.34
CA SER A 227 21.46 4.08 -15.51
C SER A 227 21.37 3.36 -14.16
N ILE A 228 22.50 3.20 -13.49
CA ILE A 228 22.60 2.50 -12.19
C ILE A 228 21.64 3.12 -11.15
N ASP A 229 21.58 4.44 -11.06
CA ASP A 229 20.74 5.13 -10.07
C ASP A 229 19.25 4.95 -10.36
N ARG A 230 18.85 5.01 -11.65
CA ARG A 230 17.46 4.84 -12.08
C ARG A 230 16.92 3.47 -11.71
N ILE A 231 17.65 2.43 -12.09
CA ILE A 231 17.22 1.07 -11.83
C ILE A 231 17.36 0.70 -10.36
N ALA A 232 18.32 1.24 -9.61
CA ALA A 232 18.39 1.05 -8.16
C ALA A 232 17.13 1.61 -7.48
N THR A 233 16.71 2.80 -7.89
CA THR A 233 15.49 3.45 -7.41
C THR A 233 14.25 2.62 -7.72
N LEU A 234 14.03 2.30 -9.00
CA LEU A 234 12.87 1.50 -9.46
C LEU A 234 12.85 0.11 -8.79
N ALA A 235 14.02 -0.50 -8.63
CA ALA A 235 14.14 -1.82 -8.04
C ALA A 235 13.85 -1.81 -6.53
N LYS A 236 14.30 -0.79 -5.79
CA LYS A 236 13.95 -0.59 -4.37
C LYS A 236 12.44 -0.47 -4.20
N MET A 237 11.78 0.35 -5.02
CA MET A 237 10.33 0.56 -4.96
C MET A 237 9.54 -0.72 -5.21
N ALA A 238 9.92 -1.47 -6.25
CA ALA A 238 9.26 -2.75 -6.56
C ALA A 238 9.52 -3.79 -5.47
N ALA A 239 10.73 -3.82 -4.90
CA ALA A 239 11.07 -4.72 -3.79
C ALA A 239 10.27 -4.38 -2.53
N ASP A 240 10.15 -3.11 -2.17
CA ASP A 240 9.36 -2.67 -1.02
C ASP A 240 7.87 -3.00 -1.19
N SER A 241 7.33 -2.78 -2.40
CA SER A 241 5.97 -3.20 -2.78
C SER A 241 5.76 -4.69 -2.51
N LEU A 242 6.68 -5.54 -3.00
CA LEU A 242 6.60 -6.99 -2.83
C LEU A 242 6.75 -7.41 -1.37
N ARG A 243 7.72 -6.85 -0.64
CA ARG A 243 7.98 -7.15 0.78
C ARG A 243 6.80 -6.77 1.67
N LEU A 244 6.09 -5.69 1.36
CA LEU A 244 4.85 -5.31 2.02
C LEU A 244 3.72 -6.31 1.70
N ASP A 245 3.58 -6.70 0.43
CA ASP A 245 2.53 -7.63 -0.01
C ASP A 245 2.69 -9.03 0.62
N THR A 246 3.91 -9.58 0.67
CA THR A 246 4.16 -10.91 1.26
C THR A 246 3.96 -10.96 2.77
N ARG A 247 3.97 -9.81 3.45
CA ARG A 247 3.72 -9.69 4.89
C ARG A 247 2.25 -9.49 5.24
N LYS A 248 1.38 -9.28 4.24
CA LYS A 248 -0.07 -9.19 4.50
C LYS A 248 -0.56 -10.49 5.15
N PRO A 249 -1.44 -10.41 6.16
CA PRO A 249 -1.90 -11.59 6.87
C PRO A 249 -2.60 -12.56 5.90
N THR A 250 -2.13 -13.81 5.88
CA THR A 250 -2.69 -14.89 5.05
C THR A 250 -3.97 -15.49 5.65
N GLN A 251 -4.26 -15.15 6.90
CA GLN A 251 -5.53 -15.44 7.57
C GLN A 251 -6.02 -14.20 8.30
N ILE A 252 -7.29 -13.87 8.08
CA ILE A 252 -7.94 -12.75 8.76
C ILE A 252 -9.15 -13.31 9.49
N THR A 253 -9.18 -13.15 10.81
CA THR A 253 -10.33 -13.51 11.64
C THR A 253 -11.22 -12.30 11.84
N HIS A 254 -12.43 -12.41 11.31
CA HIS A 254 -13.51 -11.44 11.38
C HIS A 254 -14.41 -11.82 12.56
N GLN A 255 -14.60 -10.92 13.52
CA GLN A 255 -15.73 -11.06 14.45
C GLN A 255 -17.01 -10.75 13.69
N VAL A 256 -18.06 -11.55 13.85
CA VAL A 256 -19.31 -11.37 13.11
C VAL A 256 -20.52 -11.45 14.02
N SER A 257 -21.57 -10.72 13.66
CA SER A 257 -22.92 -10.91 14.18
C SER A 257 -23.77 -11.63 13.13
N GLN A 258 -24.74 -12.42 13.57
CA GLN A 258 -25.66 -13.10 12.68
C GLN A 258 -26.92 -12.26 12.49
N SER A 259 -27.38 -12.20 11.25
CA SER A 259 -28.70 -11.71 10.88
C SER A 259 -29.31 -12.63 9.82
N ARG A 260 -30.57 -12.42 9.47
CA ARG A 260 -31.23 -13.14 8.38
C ARG A 260 -31.68 -12.16 7.32
N ASP A 261 -31.49 -12.54 6.07
CA ASP A 261 -32.06 -11.78 4.95
C ASP A 261 -33.59 -11.79 5.08
N ALA A 262 -34.20 -10.61 5.12
CA ALA A 262 -35.65 -10.48 5.30
C ALA A 262 -36.47 -11.06 4.13
N THR A 263 -35.83 -11.27 2.98
CA THR A 263 -36.44 -11.71 1.72
C THR A 263 -36.20 -13.19 1.46
N THR A 264 -34.97 -13.68 1.68
CA THR A 264 -34.61 -15.09 1.40
C THR A 264 -34.58 -15.98 2.64
N GLY A 265 -34.50 -15.41 3.85
CA GLY A 265 -34.38 -16.15 5.10
C GLY A 265 -32.99 -16.75 5.37
N ASP A 266 -32.04 -16.54 4.45
CA ASP A 266 -30.68 -17.04 4.53
C ASP A 266 -29.88 -16.36 5.65
N LEU A 267 -28.91 -17.11 6.19
CA LEU A 267 -28.00 -16.59 7.21
C LEU A 267 -27.05 -15.55 6.59
N GLN A 268 -27.14 -14.32 7.08
CA GLN A 268 -26.19 -13.24 6.77
C GLN A 268 -25.25 -13.01 7.95
N LEU A 269 -23.96 -12.89 7.66
CA LEU A 269 -22.95 -12.53 8.64
C LEU A 269 -22.56 -11.08 8.46
N ASN A 270 -22.67 -10.30 9.52
CA ASN A 270 -22.26 -8.90 9.55
C ASN A 270 -20.95 -8.76 10.33
N SER A 271 -19.88 -8.33 9.67
CA SER A 271 -18.61 -8.09 10.35
C SER A 271 -18.74 -7.02 11.44
N GLN A 272 -18.28 -7.34 12.65
CA GLN A 272 -18.20 -6.44 13.80
C GLN A 272 -16.94 -5.57 13.76
N ASN A 273 -15.86 -6.07 13.18
CA ASN A 273 -14.57 -5.37 13.08
C ASN A 273 -14.38 -4.74 11.69
N TYR A 274 -14.14 -3.44 11.68
CA TYR A 274 -14.18 -2.58 10.49
C TYR A 274 -13.00 -2.78 9.54
N ASN A 275 -11.83 -3.15 10.08
CA ASN A 275 -10.59 -3.35 9.32
C ASN A 275 -10.56 -4.71 8.61
N THR A 276 -11.51 -5.59 8.90
CA THR A 276 -11.56 -6.96 8.41
C THR A 276 -12.93 -7.17 7.80
N LYS A 277 -13.07 -6.87 6.50
CA LYS A 277 -14.29 -7.16 5.74
C LYS A 277 -14.20 -8.56 5.15
N LEU A 278 -15.33 -9.26 5.15
CA LEU A 278 -15.48 -10.50 4.38
C LEU A 278 -15.34 -10.17 2.88
N ARG A 279 -14.64 -11.01 2.13
CA ARG A 279 -14.48 -10.88 0.68
C ARG A 279 -15.24 -12.01 -0.01
N GLY A 280 -15.96 -11.69 -1.09
CA GLY A 280 -16.71 -12.66 -1.88
C GLY A 280 -15.80 -13.70 -2.55
N ASN A 281 -16.34 -14.88 -2.81
CA ASN A 281 -15.69 -16.03 -3.42
C ASN A 281 -14.44 -16.56 -2.71
N LYS A 282 -14.20 -16.17 -1.45
CA LYS A 282 -13.16 -16.78 -0.62
C LYS A 282 -13.73 -17.93 0.20
N ASP A 283 -12.96 -19.01 0.28
CA ASP A 283 -13.17 -20.06 1.26
C ASP A 283 -12.84 -19.53 2.67
N ILE A 284 -13.73 -19.85 3.60
CA ILE A 284 -13.71 -19.36 4.97
C ILE A 284 -13.95 -20.51 5.94
N LYS A 285 -13.40 -20.36 7.14
CA LYS A 285 -13.70 -21.21 8.30
C LYS A 285 -14.58 -20.44 9.25
N VAL A 286 -15.75 -20.97 9.57
CA VAL A 286 -16.75 -20.35 10.43
C VAL A 286 -16.71 -21.04 11.78
N ASN A 287 -16.41 -20.31 12.85
CA ASN A 287 -16.50 -20.84 14.21
C ASN A 287 -17.93 -20.69 14.72
N VAL A 288 -18.49 -21.82 15.15
CA VAL A 288 -19.89 -21.98 15.53
C VAL A 288 -19.96 -22.50 16.96
N ILE A 289 -20.80 -21.87 17.78
CA ILE A 289 -21.18 -22.36 19.11
C ILE A 289 -22.54 -23.01 18.98
N GLY A 290 -22.59 -24.32 19.24
CA GLY A 290 -23.82 -25.11 19.28
C GLY A 290 -24.09 -25.70 20.67
N PRO A 291 -25.19 -26.46 20.84
CA PRO A 291 -25.60 -27.03 22.13
C PRO A 291 -24.57 -27.98 22.77
N GLN A 292 -23.66 -28.55 21.96
CA GLN A 292 -22.63 -29.50 22.39
C GLN A 292 -21.22 -28.89 22.45
N GLY A 293 -21.09 -27.56 22.32
CA GLY A 293 -19.81 -26.85 22.36
C GLY A 293 -19.45 -26.14 21.06
N SER A 294 -18.22 -25.65 20.98
CA SER A 294 -17.69 -24.90 19.83
C SER A 294 -17.04 -25.82 18.79
N TYR A 295 -17.30 -25.58 17.52
CA TYR A 295 -16.67 -26.29 16.40
C TYR A 295 -16.56 -25.40 15.15
N THR A 296 -15.81 -25.84 14.14
CA THR A 296 -15.55 -25.06 12.92
C THR A 296 -16.21 -25.69 11.70
N VAL A 297 -16.75 -24.87 10.79
CA VAL A 297 -17.38 -25.28 9.53
C VAL A 297 -16.68 -24.62 8.34
N ASP A 298 -16.37 -25.39 7.32
CA ASP A 298 -15.90 -24.84 6.05
C ASP A 298 -17.08 -24.24 5.27
N ALA A 299 -16.94 -23.00 4.83
CA ALA A 299 -17.95 -22.28 4.06
C ALA A 299 -17.28 -21.44 2.96
N GLN A 300 -18.09 -20.88 2.08
CA GLN A 300 -17.65 -19.92 1.07
C GLN A 300 -18.47 -18.65 1.17
N VAL A 301 -17.85 -17.48 1.04
CA VAL A 301 -18.59 -16.22 0.96
C VAL A 301 -19.20 -16.10 -0.43
N ALA A 302 -20.53 -16.15 -0.54
CA ALA A 302 -21.22 -16.14 -1.83
C ALA A 302 -21.36 -14.72 -2.40
N ALA A 303 -21.75 -13.76 -1.57
CA ALA A 303 -21.84 -12.36 -1.94
C ALA A 303 -21.52 -11.47 -0.75
N VAL A 304 -20.98 -10.28 -1.03
CA VAL A 304 -20.68 -9.27 0.00
C VAL A 304 -21.30 -7.95 -0.43
N SER A 305 -22.01 -7.31 0.50
CA SER A 305 -22.52 -5.95 0.37
C SER A 305 -22.23 -5.19 1.67
N GLY A 306 -21.18 -4.36 1.63
CA GLY A 306 -20.72 -3.66 2.82
C GLY A 306 -20.17 -4.63 3.87
N ARG A 307 -20.68 -4.54 5.11
CA ARG A 307 -20.33 -5.46 6.22
C ARG A 307 -21.05 -6.79 6.18
N ALA A 308 -22.12 -6.90 5.38
CA ALA A 308 -22.92 -8.10 5.26
C ALA A 308 -22.33 -9.02 4.19
N GLY A 309 -22.01 -10.25 4.59
CA GLY A 309 -21.64 -11.34 3.70
C GLY A 309 -22.67 -12.47 3.80
N SER A 310 -23.21 -12.91 2.67
CA SER A 310 -23.92 -14.17 2.61
C SER A 310 -22.91 -15.31 2.53
N ILE A 311 -23.09 -16.34 3.36
CA ILE A 311 -22.20 -17.50 3.39
C ILE A 311 -22.93 -18.74 2.91
N ASN A 312 -22.27 -19.50 2.04
CA ASN A 312 -22.70 -20.82 1.65
C ASN A 312 -21.92 -21.84 2.50
N THR A 313 -22.61 -22.49 3.43
CA THR A 313 -22.05 -23.47 4.36
C THR A 313 -21.91 -24.87 3.78
N ARG A 314 -21.93 -25.02 2.44
CA ARG A 314 -21.74 -26.29 1.73
C ARG A 314 -22.58 -27.45 2.30
N GLY A 315 -23.81 -27.15 2.73
CA GLY A 315 -24.77 -28.14 3.25
C GLY A 315 -24.95 -28.20 4.77
N TYR A 316 -24.19 -27.43 5.57
CA TYR A 316 -24.37 -27.38 7.03
C TYR A 316 -25.48 -26.42 7.46
N GLN A 317 -26.47 -26.92 8.21
CA GLN A 317 -27.50 -26.07 8.82
C GLN A 317 -27.02 -25.41 10.12
N LEU A 318 -27.20 -24.08 10.19
CA LEU A 318 -26.80 -23.21 11.30
C LEU A 318 -28.00 -22.55 12.01
N THR A 319 -29.22 -23.09 11.86
CA THR A 319 -30.47 -22.47 12.31
C THR A 319 -30.55 -22.18 13.81
N ASP A 320 -29.95 -23.03 14.66
CA ASP A 320 -29.99 -22.93 16.13
C ASP A 320 -28.61 -22.69 16.75
N LYS A 321 -27.70 -22.03 16.00
CA LYS A 321 -26.28 -21.97 16.36
C LYS A 321 -25.73 -20.57 16.20
N THR A 322 -24.88 -20.15 17.15
CA THR A 322 -24.29 -18.81 17.14
C THR A 322 -22.93 -18.84 16.45
N VAL A 323 -22.79 -18.08 15.38
CA VAL A 323 -21.50 -17.82 14.73
C VAL A 323 -20.84 -16.64 15.44
N THR A 324 -19.63 -16.83 15.94
CA THR A 324 -18.88 -15.79 16.66
C THR A 324 -17.77 -15.19 15.81
N THR A 325 -17.05 -16.02 15.06
CA THR A 325 -15.95 -15.56 14.20
C THR A 325 -15.93 -16.28 12.86
N VAL A 326 -15.43 -15.61 11.84
CA VAL A 326 -15.13 -16.17 10.53
C VAL A 326 -13.67 -15.93 10.23
N THR A 327 -12.92 -16.95 9.85
CA THR A 327 -11.54 -16.81 9.40
C THR A 327 -11.50 -16.99 7.88
N SER A 328 -11.12 -15.95 7.16
CA SER A 328 -10.84 -16.06 5.72
C SER A 328 -9.40 -16.45 5.49
N SER A 329 -9.16 -17.46 4.65
CA SER A 329 -7.83 -17.89 4.24
C SER A 329 -7.41 -17.32 2.89
N GLY A 330 -6.11 -17.12 2.72
CA GLY A 330 -5.46 -16.67 1.48
C GLY A 330 -5.03 -15.20 1.55
N PRO A 331 -3.92 -14.85 0.89
CA PRO A 331 -3.35 -13.50 0.93
C PRO A 331 -4.38 -12.44 0.50
N GLU A 332 -4.20 -11.25 1.04
CA GLU A 332 -5.06 -10.12 0.72
C GLU A 332 -4.77 -9.66 -0.72
N ALA A 333 -5.80 -9.59 -1.57
CA ALA A 333 -5.61 -9.16 -2.96
C ALA A 333 -5.17 -7.69 -3.01
N GLN A 334 -4.33 -7.37 -3.99
CA GLN A 334 -3.82 -6.03 -4.22
C GLN A 334 -4.95 -4.99 -4.31
N THR A 335 -4.70 -3.83 -3.72
CA THR A 335 -5.55 -2.66 -3.87
C THR A 335 -5.37 -2.04 -5.26
N THR A 336 -6.34 -1.23 -5.72
CA THR A 336 -6.21 -0.48 -6.97
C THR A 336 -4.98 0.43 -7.01
N ALA A 337 -4.54 0.94 -5.86
CA ALA A 337 -3.35 1.78 -5.77
C ALA A 337 -2.06 0.98 -6.01
N GLU A 338 -1.96 -0.20 -5.40
CA GLU A 338 -0.84 -1.13 -5.60
C GLU A 338 -0.77 -1.62 -7.05
N ALA A 339 -1.90 -2.07 -7.60
CA ALA A 339 -1.97 -2.50 -9.00
C ALA A 339 -1.56 -1.38 -9.97
N LYS A 340 -1.96 -0.12 -9.69
CA LYS A 340 -1.60 1.02 -10.56
C LYS A 340 -0.12 1.40 -10.44
N ARG A 341 0.50 1.21 -9.27
CA ARG A 341 1.94 1.37 -9.05
C ARG A 341 2.73 0.36 -9.87
N ASP A 342 2.37 -0.91 -9.76
CA ASP A 342 3.01 -2.00 -10.50
C ASP A 342 2.85 -1.80 -12.02
N GLU A 343 1.65 -1.39 -12.47
CA GLU A 343 1.41 -1.05 -13.89
C GLU A 343 2.28 0.12 -14.36
N THR A 344 2.44 1.17 -13.54
CA THR A 344 3.25 2.34 -13.89
C THR A 344 4.73 1.97 -14.01
N LEU A 345 5.25 1.18 -13.07
CA LEU A 345 6.62 0.66 -13.12
C LEU A 345 6.85 -0.17 -14.38
N LEU A 346 5.94 -1.10 -14.69
CA LEU A 346 6.03 -1.93 -15.89
C LEU A 346 6.03 -1.09 -17.18
N ARG A 347 5.16 -0.07 -17.28
CA ARG A 347 5.10 0.81 -18.45
C ARG A 347 6.38 1.62 -18.65
N ILE A 348 7.04 2.04 -17.56
CA ILE A 348 8.35 2.69 -17.59
C ILE A 348 9.41 1.70 -18.12
N LEU A 349 9.42 0.46 -17.60
CA LEU A 349 10.36 -0.58 -18.05
C LEU A 349 10.17 -0.97 -19.53
N GLN A 350 8.93 -0.90 -20.02
CA GLN A 350 8.56 -1.14 -21.41
C GLN A 350 8.80 0.07 -22.33
N GLY A 351 9.21 1.22 -21.79
CA GLY A 351 9.36 2.47 -22.54
C GLY A 351 8.04 3.02 -23.13
N LYS A 352 6.88 2.60 -22.59
CA LYS A 352 5.55 3.08 -23.01
C LYS A 352 5.21 4.45 -22.43
N ASP A 353 5.74 4.74 -21.25
CA ASP A 353 5.64 6.06 -20.63
C ASP A 353 6.98 6.81 -20.76
N LYS A 354 6.93 8.12 -20.52
CA LYS A 354 8.14 8.95 -20.43
C LYS A 354 9.17 8.29 -19.51
N SER A 355 10.45 8.47 -19.83
CA SER A 355 11.51 7.96 -18.96
C SER A 355 11.33 8.52 -17.54
N PHE A 356 11.70 7.72 -16.54
CA PHE A 356 11.62 8.06 -15.12
C PHE A 356 12.15 9.49 -14.83
N ASP A 357 13.25 9.87 -15.48
CA ASP A 357 13.90 11.18 -15.30
C ASP A 357 13.30 12.33 -16.13
N GLU A 358 12.43 12.04 -17.09
CA GLU A 358 11.74 13.07 -17.88
C GLU A 358 10.52 13.64 -17.15
N ILE A 359 10.11 13.01 -16.06
CA ILE A 359 9.04 13.49 -15.19
C ILE A 359 9.68 14.38 -14.12
N PRO A 360 9.44 15.71 -14.14
CA PRO A 360 10.18 16.65 -13.28
C PRO A 360 10.09 16.34 -11.78
N TRP A 361 8.91 15.91 -11.32
CA TRP A 361 8.69 15.51 -9.92
C TRP A 361 9.55 14.30 -9.54
N ILE A 362 9.59 13.28 -10.40
CA ILE A 362 10.36 12.07 -10.13
C ILE A 362 11.85 12.39 -10.14
N LYS A 363 12.32 13.16 -11.14
CA LYS A 363 13.70 13.62 -11.19
C LYS A 363 14.12 14.34 -9.91
N ASN A 364 13.35 15.33 -9.46
CA ASN A 364 13.71 16.13 -8.29
C ASN A 364 13.64 15.38 -6.96
N ILE A 365 12.91 14.28 -6.86
CA ILE A 365 12.79 13.50 -5.63
C ILE A 365 13.77 12.33 -5.58
N TRP A 366 14.07 11.69 -6.71
CA TRP A 366 14.88 10.47 -6.74
C TRP A 366 16.22 10.60 -7.49
N SER A 367 16.37 11.61 -8.34
CA SER A 367 17.58 11.83 -9.17
C SER A 367 17.99 13.31 -9.10
N PRO A 368 18.34 13.83 -7.90
CA PRO A 368 18.67 15.25 -7.73
C PRO A 368 19.91 15.65 -8.50
N ALA A 369 20.08 16.97 -8.70
CA ALA A 369 21.33 17.53 -9.16
C ALA A 369 22.46 17.29 -8.12
N GLU A 370 23.72 17.34 -8.55
CA GLU A 370 24.88 17.11 -7.66
C GLU A 370 24.93 18.09 -6.47
N ASP A 371 24.42 19.31 -6.66
CA ASP A 371 24.33 20.37 -5.64
C ASP A 371 23.01 20.34 -4.85
N GLY A 372 22.13 19.36 -5.11
CA GLY A 372 20.80 19.25 -4.50
C GLY A 372 19.76 20.23 -5.05
N ALA A 373 20.10 21.04 -6.05
CA ALA A 373 19.18 22.02 -6.61
C ALA A 373 17.99 21.35 -7.34
N LEU A 374 16.80 21.92 -7.15
CA LEU A 374 15.60 21.47 -7.86
C LEU A 374 15.61 22.01 -9.29
N ILE A 375 15.57 21.11 -10.27
CA ILE A 375 15.58 21.43 -11.70
C ILE A 375 14.18 21.29 -12.27
N TRP A 376 13.63 22.40 -12.77
CA TRP A 376 12.29 22.43 -13.37
C TRP A 376 12.33 22.77 -14.86
N PRO A 377 11.31 22.34 -15.64
CA PRO A 377 11.20 22.74 -17.03
C PRO A 377 11.09 24.27 -17.16
N LYS A 378 11.80 24.85 -18.14
CA LYS A 378 11.81 26.31 -18.36
C LYS A 378 10.41 26.87 -18.63
N GLU A 379 9.50 26.06 -19.17
CA GLU A 379 8.12 26.48 -19.43
C GLU A 379 7.26 26.57 -18.15
N TRP A 380 7.78 26.10 -17.00
CA TRP A 380 7.06 26.18 -15.73
C TRP A 380 7.36 27.46 -14.97
N THR A 381 8.54 28.04 -15.16
CA THR A 381 8.95 29.29 -14.52
C THR A 381 7.97 30.40 -14.93
N PRO A 382 7.29 31.09 -13.98
CA PRO A 382 6.30 32.08 -14.34
C PRO A 382 6.95 33.26 -15.06
N LEU A 383 6.35 33.71 -16.17
CA LEU A 383 6.87 34.84 -16.95
C LEU A 383 6.75 36.18 -16.19
N VAL A 384 5.78 36.32 -15.29
CA VAL A 384 5.58 37.42 -14.32
C VAL A 384 4.63 36.90 -13.23
N GLU A 385 4.85 37.16 -11.94
CA GLU A 385 3.80 36.95 -10.93
C GLU A 385 2.65 37.94 -11.20
N PRO A 386 1.40 37.50 -11.42
CA PRO A 386 0.31 38.45 -11.59
C PRO A 386 0.17 39.28 -10.31
N GLU A 387 0.23 40.61 -10.43
CA GLU A 387 -0.15 41.52 -9.33
C GLU A 387 -1.55 41.13 -8.87
N LEU A 388 -1.66 40.62 -7.65
CA LEU A 388 -2.93 40.20 -7.09
C LEU A 388 -3.78 41.45 -6.81
N PRO A 389 -5.03 41.53 -7.28
CA PRO A 389 -5.91 42.61 -6.90
C PRO A 389 -6.10 42.62 -5.37
N PRO A 390 -6.27 43.79 -4.75
CA PRO A 390 -6.49 43.87 -3.31
C PRO A 390 -7.72 43.04 -2.91
N PRO A 391 -7.67 42.32 -1.77
CA PRO A 391 -8.78 41.47 -1.35
C PRO A 391 -10.08 42.25 -1.22
N SER A 392 -11.17 41.64 -1.68
CA SER A 392 -12.50 42.18 -1.47
C SER A 392 -12.79 42.39 0.03
N PRO A 393 -13.68 43.32 0.43
CA PRO A 393 -14.06 43.51 1.84
C PRO A 393 -14.57 42.23 2.51
N ALA A 394 -15.28 41.37 1.76
CA ALA A 394 -15.73 40.05 2.24
C ALA A 394 -14.54 39.12 2.52
N THR A 395 -13.52 39.14 1.65
CA THR A 395 -12.28 38.39 1.82
C THR A 395 -11.50 38.88 3.05
N GLN A 396 -11.42 40.20 3.26
CA GLN A 396 -10.73 40.78 4.43
C GLN A 396 -11.40 40.39 5.75
N LYS A 397 -12.74 40.39 5.80
CA LYS A 397 -13.50 39.93 6.97
C LYS A 397 -13.29 38.43 7.23
N LEU A 398 -13.32 37.61 6.18
CA LEU A 398 -13.05 36.18 6.32
C LEU A 398 -11.65 35.91 6.87
N MET A 399 -10.66 36.74 6.52
CA MET A 399 -9.31 36.64 7.06
C MET A 399 -9.20 37.04 8.51
N SER A 400 -9.93 38.08 8.95
CA SER A 400 -9.94 38.45 10.38
C SER A 400 -10.52 37.35 11.27
N ASP A 401 -11.37 36.50 10.68
CA ASP A 401 -11.98 35.35 11.36
C ASP A 401 -11.06 34.11 11.38
N LEU A 402 -9.95 34.11 10.60
CA LEU A 402 -8.97 33.02 10.65
C LEU A 402 -8.10 33.10 11.91
N PRO A 403 -7.69 31.97 12.48
CA PRO A 403 -6.76 31.96 13.61
C PRO A 403 -5.47 32.69 13.25
N MET A 404 -5.01 33.60 14.12
CA MET A 404 -3.71 34.24 13.94
C MET A 404 -2.62 33.17 13.90
N LEU A 405 -1.91 33.10 12.78
CA LEU A 405 -0.77 32.22 12.59
C LEU A 405 0.45 32.80 13.30
N ASN A 406 1.26 31.93 13.90
CA ASN A 406 2.60 32.34 14.35
C ASN A 406 3.57 32.44 13.15
N ASN A 407 4.78 32.94 13.40
CA ASN A 407 5.79 33.13 12.34
C ASN A 407 6.14 31.84 11.58
N SER A 408 6.31 30.71 12.28
CA SER A 408 6.64 29.43 11.63
C SER A 408 5.50 28.93 10.72
N GLN A 409 4.26 29.05 11.18
CA GLN A 409 3.07 28.72 10.40
C GLN A 409 2.88 29.66 9.20
N GLN A 410 3.12 30.96 9.38
CA GLN A 410 3.03 31.94 8.30
C GLN A 410 4.10 31.69 7.22
N ASN A 411 5.33 31.36 7.62
CA ASN A 411 6.39 30.99 6.70
C ASN A 411 6.02 29.73 5.90
N ALA A 412 5.46 28.71 6.56
CA ALA A 412 4.95 27.52 5.88
C ALA A 412 3.84 27.86 4.87
N VAL A 413 2.86 28.70 5.24
CA VAL A 413 1.80 29.14 4.32
C VAL A 413 2.37 29.92 3.13
N ASN A 414 3.30 30.85 3.37
CA ASN A 414 3.94 31.62 2.30
C ASN A 414 4.68 30.72 1.31
N ALA A 415 5.46 29.76 1.83
CA ALA A 415 6.14 28.75 1.02
C ALA A 415 5.14 27.90 0.22
N MET A 416 4.06 27.43 0.84
CA MET A 416 3.02 26.65 0.16
C MET A 416 2.30 27.47 -0.93
N VAL A 417 2.06 28.77 -0.70
CA VAL A 417 1.46 29.67 -1.69
C VAL A 417 2.44 29.98 -2.83
N SER A 418 3.73 30.11 -2.56
CA SER A 418 4.75 30.45 -3.56
C SER A 418 4.73 29.48 -4.76
N GLN A 419 4.87 30.04 -5.96
CA GLN A 419 5.00 29.31 -7.23
C GLN A 419 6.44 29.34 -7.77
N THR A 420 7.39 29.85 -7.00
CA THR A 420 8.80 29.84 -7.40
C THR A 420 9.31 28.41 -7.50
N ASP A 421 10.31 28.21 -8.36
CA ASP A 421 10.92 26.91 -8.62
C ASP A 421 11.50 26.26 -7.34
N GLU A 422 12.06 27.08 -6.44
CA GLU A 422 12.51 26.66 -5.09
C GLU A 422 11.38 26.05 -4.26
N HIS A 423 10.18 26.61 -4.33
CA HIS A 423 9.07 26.17 -3.47
C HIS A 423 8.18 25.12 -4.12
N ARG A 424 8.37 24.71 -5.38
CA ARG A 424 7.46 23.76 -6.04
C ARG A 424 7.26 22.46 -5.28
N ILE A 425 8.30 22.01 -4.57
CA ILE A 425 8.22 21.00 -3.52
C ILE A 425 8.32 21.77 -2.19
N THR A 426 7.30 21.69 -1.35
CA THR A 426 7.33 22.25 0.00
C THR A 426 7.17 21.13 1.00
N ILE A 427 8.05 21.03 1.99
CA ILE A 427 7.96 20.04 3.06
C ILE A 427 7.79 20.77 4.38
N VAL A 428 6.72 20.47 5.12
CA VAL A 428 6.39 21.06 6.41
C VAL A 428 6.39 19.98 7.47
N GLN A 429 7.34 20.05 8.40
CA GLN A 429 7.35 19.22 9.59
C GLN A 429 6.52 19.88 10.69
N GLY A 430 5.46 19.20 11.11
CA GLY A 430 4.55 19.67 12.15
C GLY A 430 4.45 18.72 13.33
N PRO A 431 5.23 18.95 14.41
CA PRO A 431 5.09 18.24 15.68
C PRO A 431 3.66 18.22 16.24
N PRO A 432 3.33 17.32 17.19
CA PRO A 432 2.01 17.23 17.78
C PRO A 432 1.51 18.58 18.32
N GLY A 433 0.28 18.94 17.97
CA GLY A 433 -0.35 20.18 18.46
C GLY A 433 0.16 21.48 17.83
N THR A 434 1.00 21.44 16.78
CA THR A 434 1.52 22.65 16.10
C THR A 434 0.56 23.25 15.07
N GLY A 435 -0.58 22.61 14.82
CA GLY A 435 -1.62 23.15 13.95
C GLY A 435 -1.42 22.89 12.46
N LYS A 436 -0.88 21.73 12.06
CA LYS A 436 -0.75 21.29 10.65
C LYS A 436 -2.02 21.56 9.82
N THR A 437 -3.18 21.12 10.31
CA THR A 437 -4.47 21.32 9.63
C THR A 437 -4.87 22.80 9.57
N SER A 438 -4.50 23.61 10.56
CA SER A 438 -4.71 25.08 10.50
C SER A 438 -3.85 25.74 9.43
N VAL A 439 -2.61 25.27 9.23
CA VAL A 439 -1.74 25.71 8.13
C VAL A 439 -2.35 25.35 6.78
N ILE A 440 -2.84 24.11 6.62
CA ILE A 440 -3.53 23.66 5.40
C ILE A 440 -4.78 24.51 5.11
N ALA A 441 -5.63 24.74 6.11
CA ALA A 441 -6.83 25.56 5.95
C ALA A 441 -6.45 27.00 5.55
N SER A 442 -5.48 27.61 6.23
CA SER A 442 -5.02 28.96 5.91
C SER A 442 -4.47 29.04 4.48
N PHE A 443 -3.64 28.08 4.06
CA PHE A 443 -3.16 27.95 2.68
C PHE A 443 -4.31 27.90 1.66
N VAL A 444 -5.38 27.14 1.94
CA VAL A 444 -6.56 27.06 1.08
C VAL A 444 -7.24 28.42 0.96
N HIS A 445 -7.49 29.10 2.09
CA HIS A 445 -8.10 30.42 2.10
C HIS A 445 -7.28 31.44 1.30
N PHE A 446 -5.97 31.50 1.51
CA PHE A 446 -5.09 32.39 0.75
C PHE A 446 -5.09 32.04 -0.73
N SER A 447 -4.87 30.77 -1.07
CA SER A 447 -4.77 30.32 -2.47
C SER A 447 -6.05 30.57 -3.27
N VAL A 448 -7.22 30.25 -2.69
CA VAL A 448 -8.50 30.39 -3.40
C VAL A 448 -8.99 31.83 -3.41
N ASN A 449 -8.98 32.52 -2.25
CA ASN A 449 -9.63 33.82 -2.14
C ASN A 449 -8.73 35.00 -2.54
N MET A 450 -7.40 34.86 -2.44
CA MET A 450 -6.45 35.90 -2.87
C MET A 450 -5.92 35.63 -4.26
N CYS A 451 -5.43 34.41 -4.48
CA CYS A 451 -4.77 34.06 -5.73
C CYS A 451 -5.75 33.55 -6.80
N GLY A 452 -7.05 33.46 -6.51
CA GLY A 452 -8.06 32.96 -7.44
C GLY A 452 -7.83 31.52 -7.88
N ARG A 453 -7.05 30.73 -7.12
CA ARG A 453 -6.60 29.40 -7.56
C ARG A 453 -7.76 28.42 -7.59
N ARG A 454 -7.64 27.48 -8.53
CA ARG A 454 -8.47 26.28 -8.64
C ARG A 454 -7.56 25.06 -8.75
N GLY A 455 -8.13 23.89 -8.48
CA GLY A 455 -7.43 22.63 -8.70
C GLY A 455 -6.47 22.25 -7.58
N ILE A 456 -6.86 22.57 -6.34
CA ILE A 456 -6.16 22.18 -5.13
C ILE A 456 -6.72 20.83 -4.68
N TRP A 457 -5.83 19.85 -4.54
CA TRP A 457 -6.18 18.50 -4.08
C TRP A 457 -5.52 18.27 -2.73
N LEU A 458 -6.33 18.12 -1.68
CA LEU A 458 -5.87 17.79 -0.34
C LEU A 458 -6.03 16.28 -0.16
N VAL A 459 -4.94 15.59 0.10
CA VAL A 459 -4.93 14.14 0.26
C VAL A 459 -4.24 13.72 1.54
N ALA A 460 -4.58 12.55 2.03
CA ALA A 460 -3.87 11.90 3.13
C ALA A 460 -3.88 10.38 2.95
N GLN A 461 -3.11 9.68 3.78
CA GLN A 461 -3.06 8.22 3.77
C GLN A 461 -4.39 7.59 4.22
N SER A 462 -5.00 8.14 5.28
CA SER A 462 -6.21 7.62 5.89
C SER A 462 -7.41 8.53 5.64
N ASN A 463 -8.61 7.94 5.62
CA ASN A 463 -9.84 8.70 5.50
C ASN A 463 -10.11 9.60 6.72
N VAL A 464 -9.65 9.21 7.91
CA VAL A 464 -9.81 10.07 9.09
C VAL A 464 -8.99 11.35 8.96
N ALA A 465 -7.74 11.27 8.50
CA ALA A 465 -6.93 12.46 8.25
C ALA A 465 -7.60 13.39 7.23
N VAL A 466 -8.15 12.85 6.14
CA VAL A 466 -8.93 13.63 5.15
C VAL A 466 -10.16 14.28 5.79
N LYS A 467 -10.86 13.56 6.66
CA LYS A 467 -12.03 14.07 7.39
C LYS A 467 -11.66 15.20 8.37
N ASN A 468 -10.52 15.10 9.05
CA ASN A 468 -10.03 16.14 9.96
C ASN A 468 -9.72 17.44 9.18
N ILE A 469 -9.15 17.33 7.98
CA ILE A 469 -8.98 18.47 7.07
C ILE A 469 -10.34 19.07 6.69
N ALA A 470 -11.31 18.23 6.31
CA ALA A 470 -12.65 18.68 5.93
C ALA A 470 -13.37 19.43 7.07
N GLU A 471 -13.33 18.89 8.29
CA GLU A 471 -13.91 19.54 9.48
C GLU A 471 -13.21 20.86 9.79
N LYS A 472 -11.88 20.92 9.58
CA LYS A 472 -11.14 22.17 9.76
C LYS A 472 -11.58 23.23 8.75
N LEU A 473 -11.76 22.89 7.48
CA LEU A 473 -12.28 23.82 6.46
C LEU A 473 -13.68 24.34 6.82
N ILE A 474 -14.56 23.47 7.34
CA ILE A 474 -15.88 23.91 7.84
C ILE A 474 -15.71 24.89 9.00
N SER A 475 -14.83 24.58 9.96
CA SER A 475 -14.62 25.43 11.14
C SER A 475 -14.09 26.83 10.80
N THR A 476 -13.48 26.99 9.62
CA THR A 476 -12.99 28.28 9.10
C THR A 476 -13.95 28.89 8.07
N ASN A 477 -15.19 28.40 7.98
CA ASN A 477 -16.23 28.86 7.05
C ASN A 477 -15.84 28.72 5.55
N PHE A 478 -15.05 27.71 5.19
CA PHE A 478 -14.75 27.39 3.79
C PHE A 478 -15.62 26.23 3.29
N THR A 479 -16.46 26.48 2.27
CA THR A 479 -17.45 25.51 1.76
C THR A 479 -17.23 25.09 0.30
N ASN A 480 -16.30 25.72 -0.44
CA ASN A 480 -16.10 25.46 -1.88
C ASN A 480 -15.20 24.23 -2.14
N TRP A 481 -15.56 23.10 -1.54
CA TRP A 481 -14.82 21.85 -1.65
C TRP A 481 -15.72 20.63 -1.81
N LYS A 482 -15.15 19.51 -2.28
CA LYS A 482 -15.83 18.21 -2.33
C LYS A 482 -14.92 17.10 -1.82
N LEU A 483 -15.48 16.17 -1.05
CA LEU A 483 -14.80 14.99 -0.53
C LEU A 483 -15.15 13.77 -1.39
N VAL A 484 -14.15 13.21 -2.08
CA VAL A 484 -14.32 12.05 -2.95
C VAL A 484 -13.92 10.78 -2.21
N VAL A 485 -14.83 9.82 -2.12
CA VAL A 485 -14.64 8.53 -1.43
C VAL A 485 -14.99 7.35 -2.34
N SER A 486 -14.37 6.19 -2.11
CA SER A 486 -14.75 4.98 -2.85
C SER A 486 -16.13 4.49 -2.41
N LYS A 487 -16.87 3.86 -3.33
CA LYS A 487 -18.15 3.20 -3.06
C LYS A 487 -18.03 2.22 -1.89
N ASP A 488 -17.00 1.38 -1.93
CA ASP A 488 -16.78 0.32 -0.93
C ASP A 488 -16.40 0.88 0.43
N PHE A 489 -15.93 2.13 0.48
CA PHE A 489 -15.65 2.80 1.73
C PHE A 489 -16.88 3.55 2.27
N HIS A 490 -17.65 4.20 1.40
CA HIS A 490 -18.86 4.92 1.81
C HIS A 490 -19.93 4.02 2.42
N PHE A 491 -20.06 2.76 1.98
CA PHE A 491 -21.05 1.84 2.56
C PHE A 491 -20.66 1.30 3.94
N ASP A 492 -19.40 1.45 4.35
CA ASP A 492 -18.87 0.77 5.53
C ASP A 492 -18.35 1.70 6.63
N TRP A 493 -18.45 3.01 6.45
CA TRP A 493 -17.94 4.00 7.40
C TRP A 493 -19.00 5.02 7.82
N HIS A 494 -19.31 4.98 9.11
CA HIS A 494 -19.70 6.12 9.93
C HIS A 494 -20.52 7.25 9.24
N GLU A 495 -21.79 7.01 8.91
CA GLU A 495 -22.72 8.11 8.61
C GLU A 495 -22.68 9.18 9.73
N HIS A 496 -22.38 8.78 10.97
CA HIS A 496 -22.20 9.69 12.10
C HIS A 496 -20.90 10.53 12.07
N ILE A 497 -19.76 9.98 11.60
CA ILE A 497 -18.48 10.73 11.49
C ILE A 497 -18.58 11.78 10.38
N TYR A 498 -19.31 11.48 9.32
CA TYR A 498 -19.48 12.40 8.20
C TYR A 498 -20.73 13.27 8.29
N SER A 499 -21.49 13.21 9.39
CA SER A 499 -22.71 14.00 9.61
C SER A 499 -22.52 15.49 9.32
N LYS A 500 -21.36 16.06 9.69
CA LYS A 500 -21.01 17.46 9.44
C LYS A 500 -20.60 17.78 8.00
N VAL A 501 -20.17 16.80 7.22
CA VAL A 501 -19.60 16.98 5.87
C VAL A 501 -20.43 16.34 4.76
N ASN A 502 -21.55 15.69 5.08
CA ASN A 502 -22.32 14.82 4.19
C ASN A 502 -22.69 15.49 2.85
N ASP A 503 -23.08 16.78 2.90
CA ASP A 503 -23.47 17.57 1.71
C ASP A 503 -22.32 17.83 0.70
N HIS A 504 -21.08 17.54 1.11
CA HIS A 504 -19.88 17.72 0.30
C HIS A 504 -19.31 16.40 -0.22
N ILE A 505 -19.88 15.25 0.15
CA ILE A 505 -19.37 13.94 -0.23
C ILE A 505 -19.82 13.55 -1.64
N VAL A 506 -18.90 13.00 -2.43
CA VAL A 506 -19.18 12.37 -3.72
C VAL A 506 -18.56 10.98 -3.75
N ARG A 507 -19.39 9.97 -4.03
CA ARG A 507 -18.95 8.56 -4.08
C ARG A 507 -18.52 8.16 -5.47
N SER A 508 -17.49 7.31 -5.57
CA SER A 508 -16.92 6.85 -6.85
C SER A 508 -17.94 6.26 -7.83
N ASP A 509 -19.00 5.59 -7.36
CA ASP A 509 -20.05 5.02 -8.21
C ASP A 509 -21.04 6.06 -8.75
N GLN A 510 -21.27 7.14 -8.01
CA GLN A 510 -22.02 8.30 -8.50
C GLN A 510 -21.23 9.03 -9.57
N ILE A 511 -19.90 9.06 -9.46
CA ILE A 511 -19.01 9.65 -10.47
C ILE A 511 -19.17 8.90 -11.79
N ALA A 512 -18.98 7.58 -11.78
CA ALA A 512 -19.01 6.78 -13.01
C ALA A 512 -20.33 6.91 -13.80
N LYS A 513 -21.45 7.14 -13.11
CA LYS A 513 -22.79 7.29 -13.69
C LYS A 513 -23.16 8.74 -14.05
N ALA A 514 -22.40 9.73 -13.57
CA ALA A 514 -22.72 11.13 -13.76
C ALA A 514 -22.20 11.66 -15.10
N THR A 515 -22.99 11.44 -16.17
CA THR A 515 -22.84 12.08 -17.49
C THR A 515 -23.20 13.58 -17.45
N GLY A 516 -22.54 14.37 -16.59
CA GLY A 516 -22.62 15.84 -16.57
C GLY A 516 -23.56 16.48 -15.53
N ARG A 517 -24.19 15.71 -14.63
CA ARG A 517 -25.09 16.24 -13.58
C ARG A 517 -24.44 16.62 -12.26
N LEU A 518 -23.18 16.25 -12.00
CA LEU A 518 -22.49 16.69 -10.78
C LEU A 518 -22.16 18.18 -10.92
N LYS A 519 -22.79 19.03 -10.10
CA LYS A 519 -22.49 20.46 -10.01
C LYS A 519 -21.08 20.66 -9.39
N LEU A 520 -20.04 20.53 -10.22
CA LEU A 520 -18.63 20.68 -9.81
C LEU A 520 -18.02 22.02 -10.25
N LYS A 521 -18.74 22.85 -11.01
CA LYS A 521 -18.22 24.11 -11.58
C LYS A 521 -17.69 25.11 -10.54
N ASP A 522 -18.22 25.06 -9.32
CA ASP A 522 -17.87 25.97 -8.22
C ASP A 522 -16.92 25.33 -7.20
N THR A 523 -16.45 24.11 -7.47
CA THR A 523 -15.52 23.39 -6.60
C THR A 523 -14.08 23.83 -6.88
N HIS A 524 -13.45 24.45 -5.89
CA HIS A 524 -12.04 24.90 -5.98
C HIS A 524 -11.06 23.87 -5.40
N VAL A 525 -11.53 23.11 -4.41
CA VAL A 525 -10.72 22.17 -3.62
C VAL A 525 -11.36 20.78 -3.64
N VAL A 526 -10.56 19.74 -3.81
CA VAL A 526 -11.01 18.34 -3.72
C VAL A 526 -10.23 17.64 -2.61
N LEU A 527 -10.94 16.87 -1.78
CA LEU A 527 -10.38 16.08 -0.71
C LEU A 527 -10.55 14.59 -1.05
N CYS A 528 -9.51 13.77 -0.89
CA CYS A 528 -9.62 12.31 -1.02
C CYS A 528 -8.41 11.60 -0.39
N THR A 529 -8.44 10.28 -0.21
CA THR A 529 -7.22 9.55 0.14
C THR A 529 -6.25 9.49 -1.04
N LEU A 530 -4.97 9.24 -0.78
CA LEU A 530 -3.97 9.03 -1.83
C LEU A 530 -4.39 7.88 -2.77
N SER A 531 -4.90 6.79 -2.21
CA SER A 531 -5.36 5.62 -2.97
C SER A 531 -6.51 5.93 -3.93
N MET A 532 -7.35 6.93 -3.64
CA MET A 532 -8.43 7.35 -4.53
C MET A 532 -7.93 8.00 -5.83
N LEU A 533 -6.72 8.57 -5.85
CA LEU A 533 -6.11 9.13 -7.08
C LEU A 533 -5.83 8.04 -8.14
N SER A 534 -5.67 6.79 -7.71
CA SER A 534 -5.51 5.62 -8.58
C SER A 534 -6.84 5.10 -9.13
N ASN A 535 -7.98 5.51 -8.57
CA ASN A 535 -9.30 5.09 -9.06
C ASN A 535 -9.61 5.74 -10.42
N SER A 536 -10.05 4.96 -11.40
CA SER A 536 -10.34 5.45 -12.76
C SER A 536 -11.48 6.48 -12.81
N ALA A 537 -12.42 6.42 -11.87
CA ALA A 537 -13.55 7.35 -11.80
C ALA A 537 -13.09 8.80 -11.56
N ILE A 538 -11.96 9.00 -10.89
CA ILE A 538 -11.44 10.33 -10.56
C ILE A 538 -11.06 11.15 -11.80
N ASN A 539 -10.78 10.46 -12.91
CA ASN A 539 -10.49 11.10 -14.19
C ASN A 539 -11.66 11.98 -14.67
N GLN A 540 -12.90 11.64 -14.29
CA GLN A 540 -14.06 12.46 -14.63
C GLN A 540 -14.11 13.77 -13.84
N PHE A 541 -13.68 13.77 -12.58
CA PHE A 541 -13.53 14.99 -11.79
C PHE A 541 -12.49 15.92 -12.40
N MET A 542 -11.37 15.33 -12.82
CA MET A 542 -10.22 16.07 -13.36
C MET A 542 -10.50 16.75 -14.70
N LYS A 543 -11.51 16.30 -15.46
CA LYS A 543 -12.00 17.01 -16.65
C LYS A 543 -12.63 18.36 -16.32
N GLN A 544 -13.15 18.54 -15.10
CA GLN A 544 -13.84 19.76 -14.66
C GLN A 544 -13.00 20.59 -13.69
N ILE A 545 -12.18 19.93 -12.88
CA ILE A 545 -11.33 20.56 -11.87
C ILE A 545 -9.87 20.21 -12.20
N PRO A 546 -9.02 21.18 -12.56
CA PRO A 546 -7.63 20.88 -12.90
C PRO A 546 -6.89 20.26 -11.70
N PHE A 547 -5.84 19.47 -11.94
CA PHE A 547 -4.97 18.93 -10.90
C PHE A 547 -3.63 19.67 -10.95
N THR A 548 -3.56 20.85 -10.34
CA THR A 548 -2.40 21.75 -10.43
C THR A 548 -1.63 21.87 -9.13
N THR A 549 -2.29 21.68 -7.98
CA THR A 549 -1.67 21.73 -6.66
C THR A 549 -2.09 20.51 -5.85
N LEU A 550 -1.11 19.79 -5.31
CA LEU A 550 -1.32 18.65 -4.43
C LEU A 550 -0.79 18.98 -3.02
N VAL A 551 -1.61 18.75 -2.01
CA VAL A 551 -1.25 18.92 -0.60
C VAL A 551 -1.47 17.57 0.07
N ILE A 552 -0.44 17.00 0.67
CA ILE A 552 -0.46 15.67 1.29
C ILE A 552 -0.28 15.87 2.79
N ASP A 553 -1.31 15.58 3.59
CA ASP A 553 -1.23 15.51 5.04
C ASP A 553 -0.83 14.10 5.50
N GLU A 554 -0.23 14.00 6.69
CA GLU A 554 0.36 12.77 7.21
C GLU A 554 1.34 12.10 6.22
N ALA A 555 2.10 12.92 5.48
CA ALA A 555 3.04 12.46 4.45
C ALA A 555 4.18 11.59 4.99
N SER A 556 4.50 11.67 6.29
CA SER A 556 5.48 10.79 6.94
C SER A 556 4.98 9.34 7.03
N GLN A 557 3.68 9.10 6.96
CA GLN A 557 3.07 7.75 7.01
C GLN A 557 2.98 7.08 5.62
N ILE A 558 3.50 7.72 4.58
CA ILE A 558 3.40 7.28 3.19
C ILE A 558 4.78 6.90 2.67
N GLU A 559 4.94 5.65 2.26
CA GLU A 559 6.15 5.21 1.56
C GLU A 559 6.27 5.96 0.22
N ILE A 560 7.46 6.48 -0.06
CA ILE A 560 7.69 7.47 -1.11
C ILE A 560 7.33 6.98 -2.52
N GLY A 561 7.50 5.69 -2.81
CA GLY A 561 7.12 5.04 -4.07
C GLY A 561 5.64 5.11 -4.39
N ASN A 562 4.77 5.34 -3.40
CA ASN A 562 3.33 5.56 -3.61
C ASN A 562 3.00 6.84 -4.41
N TYR A 563 3.94 7.78 -4.53
CA TYR A 563 3.71 9.01 -5.30
C TYR A 563 3.97 8.86 -6.80
N ILE A 564 4.65 7.79 -7.25
CA ILE A 564 5.00 7.60 -8.67
C ILE A 564 3.76 7.58 -9.57
N PRO A 565 2.67 6.83 -9.27
CA PRO A 565 1.49 6.84 -10.12
C PRO A 565 0.87 8.23 -10.26
N VAL A 566 0.93 9.03 -9.19
CA VAL A 566 0.43 10.40 -9.16
C VAL A 566 1.28 11.28 -10.09
N PHE A 567 2.61 11.26 -9.94
CA PHE A 567 3.51 12.09 -10.73
C PHE A 567 3.56 11.70 -12.22
N SER A 568 3.45 10.41 -12.53
CA SER A 568 3.38 9.92 -13.91
C SER A 568 2.05 10.28 -14.59
N LYS A 569 0.94 10.26 -13.84
CA LYS A 569 -0.41 10.49 -14.37
C LYS A 569 -0.72 11.98 -14.55
N PHE A 570 -0.36 12.84 -13.59
CA PHE A 570 -0.86 14.22 -13.53
C PHE A 570 0.13 15.27 -14.05
N LYS A 571 0.20 15.41 -15.37
CA LYS A 571 1.12 16.34 -16.08
C LYS A 571 0.84 17.83 -15.81
N ALA A 572 -0.36 18.18 -15.36
CA ALA A 572 -0.76 19.55 -15.03
C ALA A 572 -0.31 20.00 -13.63
N LEU A 573 0.21 19.08 -12.81
CA LEU A 573 0.69 19.37 -11.46
C LEU A 573 1.88 20.34 -11.52
N ARG A 574 1.82 21.42 -10.73
CA ARG A 574 2.82 22.49 -10.66
C ARG A 574 3.35 22.77 -9.26
N LYS A 575 2.65 22.27 -8.24
CA LYS A 575 2.98 22.45 -6.82
C LYS A 575 2.63 21.20 -6.01
N VAL A 576 3.55 20.75 -5.15
CA VAL A 576 3.32 19.67 -4.19
C VAL A 576 3.78 20.12 -2.81
N CYS A 577 2.89 20.00 -1.82
CA CYS A 577 3.18 20.29 -0.42
C CYS A 577 3.04 19.00 0.39
N PHE A 578 4.09 18.60 1.09
CA PHE A 578 4.10 17.46 2.00
C PHE A 578 4.06 17.99 3.43
N ILE A 579 3.09 17.53 4.23
CA ILE A 579 2.89 17.94 5.61
C ILE A 579 2.84 16.66 6.46
N GLY A 580 3.59 16.63 7.55
CA GLY A 580 3.75 15.42 8.34
C GLY A 580 4.79 15.60 9.44
N ASP A 581 5.25 14.50 10.03
CA ASP A 581 6.30 14.51 11.05
C ASP A 581 7.02 13.15 11.08
N ASP A 582 8.31 13.14 10.71
CA ASP A 582 9.18 11.95 10.69
C ASP A 582 9.52 11.43 12.09
N LYS A 583 9.15 12.18 13.15
CA LYS A 583 9.29 11.74 14.54
C LYS A 583 8.02 11.09 15.11
N GLN A 584 6.94 11.00 14.33
CA GLN A 584 5.71 10.30 14.69
C GLN A 584 5.65 8.93 14.00
N LEU A 585 4.47 8.48 13.56
CA LEU A 585 4.32 7.19 12.90
C LEU A 585 5.07 7.16 11.56
N PRO A 586 5.86 6.10 11.33
CA PRO A 586 6.55 5.88 10.07
C PRO A 586 5.60 5.48 8.93
N PRO A 587 6.11 5.33 7.69
CA PRO A 587 5.40 4.64 6.63
C PRO A 587 4.83 3.30 7.08
N HIS A 588 3.58 3.03 6.68
CA HIS A 588 2.94 1.76 6.97
C HIS A 588 3.79 0.57 6.53
N GLY A 589 4.05 -0.37 7.44
CA GLY A 589 4.88 -1.55 7.21
C GLY A 589 6.34 -1.37 7.60
N GLN A 590 6.79 -0.17 8.02
CA GLN A 590 8.17 0.04 8.45
C GLN A 590 8.49 -0.75 9.73
N GLU A 591 7.49 -1.03 10.57
CA GLU A 591 7.60 -1.92 11.73
C GLU A 591 8.09 -3.33 11.37
N SER A 592 7.93 -3.74 10.10
CA SER A 592 8.39 -5.02 9.56
C SER A 592 9.49 -4.88 8.50
N ILE A 593 9.75 -3.66 8.03
CA ILE A 593 10.64 -3.30 6.93
C ILE A 593 11.32 -1.98 7.28
N GLU A 594 12.39 -2.05 8.08
CA GLU A 594 13.03 -0.87 8.67
C GLU A 594 13.52 0.17 7.64
N ASP A 595 13.82 -0.26 6.42
CA ASP A 595 14.38 0.57 5.34
C ASP A 595 13.32 1.20 4.41
N LEU A 596 12.04 1.21 4.80
CA LEU A 596 11.04 2.06 4.16
C LEU A 596 11.29 3.53 4.48
N LYS A 597 11.10 4.40 3.48
CA LYS A 597 11.29 5.84 3.60
C LYS A 597 10.04 6.59 3.17
N SER A 598 9.72 7.65 3.88
CA SER A 598 8.81 8.70 3.44
C SER A 598 9.59 9.79 2.69
N ILE A 599 8.88 10.86 2.32
CA ILE A 599 9.50 12.04 1.72
C ILE A 599 10.46 12.77 2.69
N PHE A 600 10.27 12.65 4.01
CA PHE A 600 11.08 13.34 5.02
C PHE A 600 12.50 12.73 5.15
N GLU A 601 12.68 11.48 4.74
CA GLU A 601 13.98 10.80 4.79
C GLU A 601 14.82 10.98 3.50
N VAL A 602 14.36 11.79 2.54
CA VAL A 602 15.10 12.10 1.30
C VAL A 602 16.19 13.13 1.59
N ASP A 603 17.45 12.73 1.44
CA ASP A 603 18.59 13.47 1.98
C ASP A 603 18.71 14.91 1.46
N HIS A 604 18.61 15.16 0.16
CA HIS A 604 18.73 16.51 -0.43
C HIS A 604 17.51 17.41 -0.18
N LEU A 605 16.41 16.86 0.35
CA LEU A 605 15.21 17.65 0.69
C LEU A 605 15.14 18.01 2.18
N LYS A 606 15.96 17.39 3.04
CA LYS A 606 15.95 17.62 4.50
C LYS A 606 16.23 19.07 4.88
N ASP A 607 17.14 19.72 4.16
CA ASP A 607 17.51 21.11 4.42
C ASP A 607 16.41 22.11 4.03
N GLN A 608 15.41 21.67 3.26
CA GLN A 608 14.27 22.48 2.81
C GLN A 608 13.03 22.30 3.71
N VAL A 609 13.14 21.50 4.78
CA VAL A 609 12.01 21.20 5.67
C VAL A 609 11.69 22.41 6.56
N LEU A 610 10.46 22.89 6.46
CA LEU A 610 9.93 23.97 7.28
C LEU A 610 9.37 23.41 8.59
N PHE A 611 9.98 23.75 9.71
CA PHE A 611 9.58 23.26 11.03
C PHE A 611 8.54 24.18 11.70
N LEU A 612 7.40 23.63 12.10
CA LEU A 612 6.41 24.34 12.93
C LEU A 612 6.85 24.27 14.40
N ASP A 613 7.18 25.42 14.99
CA ASP A 613 7.97 25.44 16.22
C ASP A 613 7.16 25.57 17.52
N THR A 614 5.84 25.74 17.44
CA THR A 614 5.01 26.05 18.62
C THR A 614 3.79 25.12 18.69
N GLN A 615 3.71 24.33 19.77
CA GLN A 615 2.57 23.46 20.07
C GLN A 615 1.54 24.15 20.98
N TYR A 616 0.26 23.87 20.73
CA TYR A 616 -0.89 24.47 21.43
C TYR A 616 -1.73 23.47 22.24
N HIS A 617 -1.38 22.19 22.25
CA HIS A 617 -2.20 21.11 22.82
C HIS A 617 -1.70 20.62 24.19
N MET A 618 -0.40 20.34 24.30
CA MET A 618 0.19 19.75 25.50
C MET A 618 0.47 20.81 26.57
N PRO A 619 0.29 20.48 27.86
CA PRO A 619 0.83 21.26 28.97
C PRO A 619 2.35 21.49 28.81
N PRO A 620 2.89 22.69 29.16
CA PRO A 620 4.31 22.98 29.01
C PRO A 620 5.26 22.03 29.74
N GLN A 621 4.82 21.39 30.83
CA GLN A 621 5.59 20.34 31.51
C GLN A 621 5.83 19.13 30.61
N ILE A 622 4.79 18.64 29.93
CA ILE A 622 4.86 17.52 28.99
C ILE A 622 5.60 17.95 27.72
N GLY A 623 5.22 19.11 27.17
CA GLY A 623 5.81 19.67 25.96
C GLY A 623 7.33 19.86 26.06
N ARG A 624 7.85 20.29 27.22
CA ARG A 624 9.31 20.40 27.45
C ARG A 624 10.03 19.06 27.39
N VAL A 625 9.45 18.00 27.96
CA VAL A 625 10.05 16.65 27.93
C VAL A 625 10.10 16.14 26.49
N ILE A 626 8.97 16.19 25.78
CA ILE A 626 8.89 15.76 24.37
C ILE A 626 9.83 16.59 23.48
N SER A 627 9.84 17.91 23.66
CA SER A 627 10.75 18.81 22.92
C SER A 627 12.21 18.41 23.10
N LYS A 628 12.63 18.14 24.34
CA LYS A 628 14.00 17.74 24.64
C LYS A 628 14.38 16.38 24.05
N VAL A 629 13.50 15.38 24.23
CA VAL A 629 13.81 13.98 23.88
C VAL A 629 13.67 13.72 22.38
N VAL A 630 12.71 14.34 21.72
CA VAL A 630 12.31 14.01 20.34
C VAL A 630 12.71 15.10 19.34
N TYR A 631 12.64 16.38 19.72
CA TYR A 631 12.78 17.51 18.81
C TYR A 631 13.97 18.43 19.14
N GLU A 632 14.98 17.93 19.87
CA GLU A 632 16.23 18.66 20.13
C GLU A 632 16.03 20.07 20.75
N ASN A 633 14.99 20.24 21.58
CA ASN A 633 14.55 21.51 22.16
C ASN A 633 14.00 22.56 21.17
N LYS A 634 13.74 22.19 19.90
CA LYS A 634 13.19 23.09 18.88
C LYS A 634 11.69 23.38 19.09
N LEU A 635 10.96 22.47 19.76
CA LEU A 635 9.51 22.61 19.99
C LEU A 635 9.22 23.46 21.23
N LYS A 636 8.45 24.54 21.05
CA LYS A 636 8.01 25.47 22.09
C LYS A 636 6.56 25.18 22.48
N SER A 637 6.21 25.46 23.73
CA SER A 637 4.83 25.38 24.20
C SER A 637 4.16 26.75 24.13
N ASN A 638 2.88 26.80 23.78
CA ASN A 638 2.09 28.02 23.84
C ASN A 638 2.17 28.63 25.26
N PRO A 639 2.67 29.88 25.41
CA PRO A 639 2.80 30.50 26.73
C PRO A 639 1.45 30.74 27.41
N ARG A 640 0.34 30.73 26.65
CA ARG A 640 -1.03 30.90 27.16
C ARG A 640 -1.73 29.59 27.51
N HIS A 641 -1.01 28.47 27.57
CA HIS A 641 -1.59 27.19 27.96
C HIS A 641 -2.13 27.26 29.41
N PRO A 642 -3.36 26.82 29.71
CA PRO A 642 -3.98 27.03 31.03
C PRO A 642 -3.30 26.25 32.17
N ILE A 643 -2.68 25.11 31.85
CA ILE A 643 -1.91 24.31 32.82
C ILE A 643 -0.48 24.84 32.85
N HIS A 644 -0.06 25.37 34.00
CA HIS A 644 1.29 25.89 34.27
C HIS A 644 2.02 25.03 35.30
N ASP A 645 3.28 25.37 35.62
CA ASP A 645 4.18 24.60 36.50
C ASP A 645 3.67 24.42 37.94
N GLN A 646 2.62 25.13 38.35
CA GLN A 646 1.98 24.98 39.66
C GLN A 646 1.00 23.80 39.73
N ILE A 647 0.56 23.26 38.58
CA ILE A 647 -0.40 22.14 38.51
C ILE A 647 0.32 20.95 37.89
N THR A 648 0.49 19.85 38.62
CA THR A 648 1.11 18.63 38.07
C THR A 648 0.26 18.08 36.92
N ALA A 649 0.84 18.06 35.72
CA ALA A 649 0.14 17.69 34.49
C ALA A 649 0.25 16.20 34.15
N CYS A 650 1.23 15.49 34.71
CA CYS A 650 1.54 14.10 34.37
C CYS A 650 1.85 13.31 35.64
N PHE A 651 1.23 12.14 35.75
CA PHE A 651 1.45 11.19 36.83
C PHE A 651 1.84 9.85 36.21
N PHE A 652 2.87 9.20 36.78
CA PHE A 652 3.22 7.83 36.45
C PHE A 652 2.73 6.93 37.57
N LEU A 653 1.80 6.02 37.27
CA LEU A 653 1.30 5.03 38.22
C LEU A 653 2.01 3.71 37.98
N ASP A 654 2.91 3.35 38.90
CA ASP A 654 3.59 2.06 38.86
C ASP A 654 2.64 0.95 39.35
N VAL A 655 2.29 0.03 38.44
CA VAL A 655 1.44 -1.14 38.72
C VAL A 655 2.36 -2.36 38.88
N ASP A 656 3.08 -2.40 40.01
CA ASP A 656 4.16 -3.34 40.33
C ASP A 656 3.78 -4.84 40.22
N LYS A 657 2.49 -5.17 40.37
CA LYS A 657 1.93 -6.53 40.23
C LYS A 657 1.37 -6.82 38.85
N GLY A 658 1.57 -5.93 37.87
CA GLY A 658 1.23 -6.15 36.47
C GLY A 658 1.97 -7.34 35.89
N LYS A 659 1.26 -8.19 35.15
CA LYS A 659 1.87 -9.29 34.39
C LYS A 659 1.25 -9.35 33.01
N GLU A 660 2.09 -9.27 32.00
CA GLU A 660 1.68 -9.44 30.61
C GLU A 660 1.42 -10.91 30.32
N ILE A 661 0.29 -11.16 29.64
CA ILE A 661 -0.11 -12.47 29.14
C ILE A 661 -0.19 -12.35 27.62
N GLN A 662 0.61 -13.16 26.92
CA GLN A 662 0.53 -13.26 25.47
C GLN A 662 -0.61 -14.22 25.07
N LEU A 663 -1.49 -13.77 24.19
CA LEU A 663 -2.58 -14.57 23.63
C LEU A 663 -2.13 -15.34 22.38
N GLU A 664 -2.95 -16.29 21.91
CA GLU A 664 -2.69 -17.08 20.69
C GLU A 664 -2.47 -16.20 19.44
N ASN A 665 -3.09 -15.01 19.40
CA ASN A 665 -2.93 -14.03 18.33
C ASN A 665 -1.65 -13.17 18.44
N LYS A 666 -0.73 -13.53 19.35
CA LYS A 666 0.53 -12.82 19.68
C LYS A 666 0.36 -11.41 20.27
N SER A 667 -0.86 -10.95 20.53
CA SER A 667 -1.13 -9.71 21.26
C SER A 667 -1.02 -9.95 22.76
N PHE A 668 -0.91 -8.87 23.55
CA PHE A 668 -0.67 -8.93 24.99
C PHE A 668 -1.82 -8.29 25.77
N GLN A 669 -2.04 -8.80 26.98
CA GLN A 669 -3.00 -8.25 27.95
C GLN A 669 -2.35 -8.17 29.33
N ASN A 670 -2.79 -7.20 30.14
CA ASN A 670 -2.40 -7.08 31.54
C ASN A 670 -3.65 -6.82 32.40
N THR A 671 -4.00 -7.82 33.20
CA THR A 671 -5.22 -7.78 34.03
C THR A 671 -5.12 -6.76 35.16
N THR A 672 -3.97 -6.66 35.83
CA THR A 672 -3.78 -5.74 36.96
C THR A 672 -3.85 -4.28 36.49
N GLU A 673 -3.24 -3.96 35.34
CA GLU A 673 -3.34 -2.64 34.73
C GLU A 673 -4.77 -2.30 34.32
N CYS A 674 -5.52 -3.25 33.76
CA CYS A 674 -6.93 -3.05 33.40
C CYS A 674 -7.74 -2.61 34.63
N PHE A 675 -7.59 -3.28 35.77
CA PHE A 675 -8.28 -2.88 37.00
C PHE A 675 -7.87 -1.49 37.50
N ALA A 676 -6.58 -1.14 37.43
CA ALA A 676 -6.12 0.21 37.78
C ALA A 676 -6.75 1.28 36.86
N ILE A 677 -6.83 1.01 35.56
CA ILE A 677 -7.48 1.87 34.56
C ILE A 677 -8.97 2.03 34.89
N LEU A 678 -9.68 0.94 35.23
CA LEU A 678 -11.10 1.00 35.59
C LEU A 678 -11.36 1.86 36.82
N MET A 679 -10.50 1.82 37.84
CA MET A 679 -10.62 2.70 39.02
C MET A 679 -10.50 4.18 38.64
N LEU A 680 -9.55 4.52 37.75
CA LEU A 680 -9.39 5.88 37.25
C LEU A 680 -10.58 6.31 36.37
N ALA A 681 -11.01 5.44 35.47
CA ALA A 681 -12.13 5.68 34.57
C ALA A 681 -13.44 5.91 35.34
N SER A 682 -13.70 5.09 36.36
CA SER A 682 -14.84 5.22 37.27
C SER A 682 -14.83 6.59 37.97
N LYS A 683 -13.69 6.95 38.60
CA LYS A 683 -13.54 8.26 39.25
C LYS A 683 -13.78 9.43 38.29
N LEU A 684 -13.19 9.38 37.09
CA LEU A 684 -13.35 10.46 36.10
C LEU A 684 -14.80 10.53 35.59
N GLN A 685 -15.48 9.40 35.45
CA GLN A 685 -16.89 9.35 35.07
C GLN A 685 -17.79 9.91 36.17
N ASP A 686 -17.56 9.55 37.43
CA ASP A 686 -18.31 10.07 38.59
C ASP A 686 -18.13 11.59 38.75
N GLU A 687 -16.93 12.10 38.43
CA GLU A 687 -16.63 13.54 38.37
C GLU A 687 -17.18 14.23 37.10
N GLY A 688 -17.80 13.50 36.18
CA GLY A 688 -18.32 14.03 34.92
C GLY A 688 -17.25 14.52 33.95
N LYS A 689 -16.00 14.05 34.08
CA LYS A 689 -14.86 14.46 33.25
C LYS A 689 -14.76 13.62 31.98
N SER A 690 -14.38 14.27 30.87
CA SER A 690 -14.03 13.58 29.63
C SER A 690 -12.66 12.90 29.77
N TYR A 691 -12.56 11.65 29.29
CA TYR A 691 -11.31 10.90 29.28
C TYR A 691 -11.25 9.95 28.08
N LYS A 692 -10.03 9.55 27.75
CA LYS A 692 -9.65 8.58 26.71
C LYS A 692 -8.55 7.68 27.28
N ILE A 693 -8.54 6.42 26.89
CA ILE A 693 -7.58 5.39 27.28
C ILE A 693 -6.84 4.96 26.02
N ILE A 694 -5.52 4.88 26.09
CA ILE A 694 -4.66 4.47 24.97
C ILE A 694 -3.77 3.33 25.45
N THR A 695 -3.69 2.25 24.68
CA THR A 695 -2.85 1.08 24.96
C THR A 695 -2.17 0.58 23.68
N PRO A 696 -0.92 0.07 23.73
CA PRO A 696 -0.24 -0.42 22.53
C PRO A 696 -0.86 -1.70 21.95
N TYR A 697 -1.60 -2.48 22.73
CA TYR A 697 -2.07 -3.81 22.32
C TYR A 697 -3.57 -3.84 22.04
N ALA A 698 -3.94 -4.29 20.84
CA ALA A 698 -5.35 -4.45 20.44
C ALA A 698 -6.13 -5.40 21.39
N ALA A 699 -5.49 -6.48 21.86
CA ALA A 699 -6.13 -7.37 22.82
C ALA A 699 -6.40 -6.69 24.17
N GLN A 700 -5.53 -5.78 24.61
CA GLN A 700 -5.74 -4.99 25.81
C GLN A 700 -6.88 -3.98 25.62
N THR A 701 -7.01 -3.37 24.42
CA THR A 701 -8.16 -2.50 24.10
C THR A 701 -9.48 -3.25 24.27
N THR A 702 -9.63 -4.41 23.60
CA THR A 702 -10.86 -5.21 23.69
C THR A 702 -11.13 -5.69 25.12
N PHE A 703 -10.07 -6.03 25.86
CA PHE A 703 -10.19 -6.44 27.25
C PHE A 703 -10.73 -5.31 28.13
N ILE A 704 -10.11 -4.12 28.06
CA ILE A 704 -10.55 -2.94 28.83
C ILE A 704 -12.00 -2.59 28.50
N GLU A 705 -12.38 -2.52 27.23
CA GLU A 705 -13.77 -2.17 26.85
C GLU A 705 -14.79 -3.19 27.36
N THR A 706 -14.48 -4.48 27.26
CA THR A 706 -15.34 -5.55 27.77
C THR A 706 -15.52 -5.43 29.28
N THR A 707 -14.42 -5.27 30.03
CA THR A 707 -14.47 -5.13 31.49
C THR A 707 -15.16 -3.83 31.92
N MET A 708 -14.97 -2.72 31.19
CA MET A 708 -15.70 -1.47 31.44
C MET A 708 -17.22 -1.68 31.30
N LYS A 709 -17.64 -2.33 30.21
CA LYS A 709 -19.05 -2.64 29.96
C LYS A 709 -19.67 -3.52 31.05
N GLU A 710 -18.95 -4.56 31.48
CA GLU A 710 -19.37 -5.46 32.56
C GLU A 710 -19.51 -4.73 33.91
N ASN A 711 -18.74 -3.67 34.13
CA ASN A 711 -18.77 -2.86 35.36
C ASN A 711 -19.67 -1.61 35.25
N GLY A 712 -20.48 -1.50 34.19
CA GLY A 712 -21.42 -0.38 34.01
C GLY A 712 -20.77 0.97 33.71
N LEU A 713 -19.51 0.97 33.27
CA LEU A 713 -18.82 2.17 32.81
C LEU A 713 -19.16 2.48 31.36
N ALA A 714 -19.14 3.77 31.00
CA ALA A 714 -19.22 4.18 29.60
C ALA A 714 -17.97 3.68 28.87
N TRP A 715 -18.14 2.80 27.89
CA TRP A 715 -17.04 2.13 27.18
C TRP A 715 -16.92 2.58 25.72
N GLU A 716 -18.00 3.04 25.11
CA GLU A 716 -18.03 3.52 23.74
C GLU A 716 -17.15 4.76 23.56
N ASP A 717 -16.32 4.77 22.51
CA ASP A 717 -15.43 5.89 22.19
C ASP A 717 -14.46 6.22 23.36
N LYS A 718 -14.03 5.22 24.15
CA LYS A 718 -13.12 5.44 25.29
C LYS A 718 -11.73 4.84 25.13
N CYS A 719 -11.59 3.64 24.58
CA CYS A 719 -10.31 2.93 24.54
C CYS A 719 -9.80 2.75 23.11
N PHE A 720 -8.53 3.07 22.87
CA PHE A 720 -7.93 3.06 21.54
C PHE A 720 -6.55 2.40 21.59
N ASN A 721 -6.12 1.84 20.45
CA ASN A 721 -4.70 1.59 20.26
C ASN A 721 -3.99 2.85 19.72
N VAL A 722 -2.66 2.91 19.81
CA VAL A 722 -1.87 4.10 19.42
C VAL A 722 -2.15 4.51 17.97
N ASP A 723 -2.13 3.55 17.04
CA ASP A 723 -2.33 3.81 15.60
C ASP A 723 -3.72 4.39 15.30
N SER A 724 -4.77 3.84 15.92
CA SER A 724 -6.14 4.30 15.75
C SER A 724 -6.40 5.65 16.41
N PHE A 725 -5.74 5.94 17.53
CA PHE A 725 -5.88 7.23 18.22
C PHE A 725 -5.27 8.36 17.39
N GLN A 726 -4.07 8.16 16.84
CA GLN A 726 -3.41 9.17 16.00
C GLN A 726 -4.16 9.40 14.68
N ALA A 727 -4.77 8.36 14.10
CA ALA A 727 -5.65 8.56 12.95
C ALA A 727 -6.93 9.32 13.35
N GLY A 728 -7.47 9.08 14.55
CA GLY A 728 -8.78 9.46 15.06
C GLY A 728 -8.95 10.87 15.61
N HIS A 729 -7.94 11.40 16.32
CA HIS A 729 -8.15 12.42 17.35
C HIS A 729 -7.05 13.48 17.46
#